data_AF-A0A1A3DL99-F1
#
_entry.id   AF-A0A1A3DL99-F1
#
_cell.length_a   1.000
_cell.length_b   1.000
_cell.length_c   1.000
_cell.angle_alpha   90.00
_cell.angle_beta   90.00
_cell.angle_gamma   90.00
#
_symmetry.space_group_name_H-M   'P 1'
#
loop_
_entity.id
_entity.type
_entity.pdbx_description
1 polymer ?
#
loop_
_entity_poly.entity_id
_entity_poly.type
_entity_poly.pdbx_seq_one_letter_code
_entity_poly.pdbx_strand_id
1 'polypeptide(L)'
;MDEPGVIAYTAQILDADKADDDALLRRLRADPSIEFIDRLDAQTANLRSLRPTPHPDLLAEPARWAYYPWRRAVVSVLGPGGYRAVRLDRNRNNITPAEQDQLGTLRIGVAGLSVGHVIAHTLAAQGLGGRLRLADFDHLELSNLNRVPASVFDLGVNKACVAARRIAELDPYLSVEVFDAGLTFDTVDAFLDGLDIVIEECDSLDMKAVLREGARTRRIPVLMATSDRGLIDVERFDQQPQRPILHGLLGDLDVGLLPGMSSRDKVPHILRHLEAERLSPRTAASLIEIDHTLSTWPQVASDVVLGASALAEGVRRIGLGEELRSGRTRIDIGWALNQLDEPDMAQHRPVPADPYEPPELPGTAGIIAAAAIRAPSGGNVQPWHVQAGPTEITIDIAAQHTSTMDVGFRGSAVAVGAALLNARIAAAAHHVLGPVSLDDHVNGSPLTATLKLSDGTDPGLADLYQPMLERETNRHHGSPRPIDTATIEMLCGAAKQEGGQLHLITDRDEIAYAAGILAASDRTRYLTPRLHKEMVSELRWPGDDDPDTGIDVRSLELDTGELAMLDILRRTDVMTRLAQWNAGSALGEDARDRILASSALATVSVPGQGLRDYAKGGAAVELVWIIAQQRGISVQPVSPVFLYAHNQAEFDDLSAQFADELAQLQRDFRGLAGIPSEHSAVLILRFSAGPPASVPSRRSFDRARVR
;
A
#
# COMPACT_ATOMS: atom_id res chain seq x y z
N MET A 1 22.44 -35.34 -42.25
CA MET A 1 21.27 -35.36 -43.14
C MET A 1 20.38 -34.28 -42.59
N ASP A 2 20.61 -33.05 -43.03
CA ASP A 2 19.80 -31.90 -42.61
C ASP A 2 18.57 -31.89 -43.51
N GLU A 3 17.40 -32.18 -42.93
CA GLU A 3 16.12 -31.90 -43.59
C GLU A 3 16.07 -30.40 -43.89
N PRO A 4 15.74 -29.99 -45.12
CA PRO A 4 15.48 -28.59 -45.42
C PRO A 4 14.19 -28.16 -44.70
N GLY A 5 14.29 -27.15 -43.83
CA GLY A 5 13.27 -26.10 -43.80
C GLY A 5 12.39 -25.89 -42.56
N VAL A 6 12.70 -26.43 -41.38
CA VAL A 6 11.99 -25.99 -40.14
C VAL A 6 12.94 -25.21 -39.24
N ILE A 7 12.83 -23.87 -39.26
CA ILE A 7 13.56 -23.00 -38.34
C ILE A 7 12.98 -23.20 -36.94
N ALA A 8 13.72 -23.88 -36.04
CA ALA A 8 13.27 -24.03 -34.66
C ALA A 8 13.18 -22.66 -33.96
N TYR A 9 12.02 -22.38 -33.34
CA TYR A 9 11.74 -21.12 -32.63
C TYR A 9 11.12 -21.32 -31.23
N THR A 10 10.85 -22.56 -30.81
CA THR A 10 10.35 -22.92 -29.47
C THR A 10 11.36 -23.74 -28.68
N ALA A 11 11.38 -23.56 -27.36
CA ALA A 11 12.11 -24.44 -26.46
C ALA A 11 11.41 -25.80 -26.36
N GLN A 12 12.18 -26.89 -26.35
CA GLN A 12 11.64 -28.22 -26.06
C GLN A 12 11.74 -28.47 -24.56
N ILE A 13 10.60 -28.62 -23.89
CA ILE A 13 10.53 -28.88 -22.44
C ILE A 13 10.54 -30.39 -22.22
N LEU A 14 11.58 -30.86 -21.54
CA LEU A 14 11.89 -32.26 -21.34
C LEU A 14 11.73 -32.62 -19.85
N ASP A 15 10.96 -33.67 -19.60
CA ASP A 15 10.73 -34.23 -18.27
C ASP A 15 11.55 -35.51 -18.09
N ALA A 16 12.56 -35.48 -17.21
CA ALA A 16 13.47 -36.61 -17.03
C ALA A 16 12.78 -37.89 -16.50
N ASP A 17 11.57 -37.75 -15.94
CA ASP A 17 10.77 -38.89 -15.48
C ASP A 17 10.01 -39.59 -16.64
N LYS A 18 9.96 -38.97 -17.83
CA LYS A 18 9.36 -39.57 -19.02
C LYS A 18 10.43 -40.25 -19.87
N ALA A 19 10.20 -41.51 -20.22
CA ALA A 19 11.19 -42.35 -20.91
C ALA A 19 11.70 -41.76 -22.24
N ASP A 20 10.82 -41.15 -23.04
CA ASP A 20 11.19 -40.56 -24.33
C ASP A 20 12.03 -39.29 -24.16
N ASP A 21 11.67 -38.44 -23.20
CA ASP A 21 12.38 -37.20 -22.87
C ASP A 21 13.76 -37.51 -22.25
N ASP A 22 13.86 -38.51 -21.37
CA ASP A 22 15.14 -38.99 -20.83
C ASP A 22 16.05 -39.56 -21.92
N ALA A 23 15.50 -40.34 -22.86
CA ALA A 23 16.26 -40.84 -23.99
C ALA A 23 16.79 -39.68 -24.86
N LEU A 24 15.99 -38.63 -25.08
CA LEU A 24 16.42 -37.42 -25.76
C LEU A 24 17.49 -36.67 -24.97
N LEU A 25 17.33 -36.48 -23.66
CA LEU A 25 18.32 -35.84 -22.80
C LEU A 25 19.66 -36.58 -22.83
N ARG A 26 19.66 -37.91 -22.79
CA ARG A 26 20.87 -38.73 -22.93
C ARG A 26 21.54 -38.53 -24.29
N ARG A 27 20.76 -38.43 -25.37
CA ARG A 27 21.28 -38.13 -26.71
C ARG A 27 21.89 -36.73 -26.79
N LEU A 28 21.20 -35.72 -26.25
CA LEU A 28 21.69 -34.34 -26.23
C LEU A 28 22.98 -34.22 -25.40
N ARG A 29 23.06 -34.91 -24.27
CA ARG A 29 24.23 -34.93 -23.38
C ARG A 29 25.45 -35.64 -24.01
N ALA A 30 25.21 -36.53 -24.97
CA ALA A 30 26.28 -37.20 -25.72
C ALA A 30 26.87 -36.34 -26.85
N ASP A 31 26.20 -35.25 -27.27
CA ASP A 31 26.70 -34.32 -28.27
C ASP A 31 27.59 -33.25 -27.60
N PRO A 32 28.93 -33.26 -27.82
CA PRO A 32 29.85 -32.33 -27.15
C PRO A 32 29.70 -30.88 -27.60
N SER A 33 28.93 -30.62 -28.65
CA SER A 33 28.63 -29.27 -29.13
C SER A 33 27.31 -28.70 -28.57
N ILE A 34 26.69 -29.41 -27.62
CA ILE A 34 25.54 -28.95 -26.86
C ILE A 34 25.98 -28.59 -25.44
N GLU A 35 25.72 -27.35 -25.03
CA GLU A 35 26.01 -26.87 -23.69
C GLU A 35 24.91 -27.32 -22.70
N PHE A 36 25.30 -27.83 -21.53
CA PHE A 36 24.38 -28.11 -20.42
C PHE A 36 24.61 -27.11 -19.29
N ILE A 37 23.57 -26.37 -18.93
CA ILE A 37 23.59 -25.35 -17.89
C ILE A 37 22.66 -25.78 -16.76
N ASP A 38 23.24 -26.20 -15.64
CA ASP A 38 22.49 -26.58 -14.44
C ASP A 38 22.66 -25.53 -13.33
N ARG A 39 21.57 -24.84 -13.02
CA ARG A 39 21.49 -23.81 -11.96
C ARG A 39 20.21 -23.98 -11.14
N LEU A 40 19.67 -25.19 -11.06
CA LEU A 40 18.40 -25.46 -10.41
C LEU A 40 18.42 -25.12 -8.91
N ASP A 41 19.55 -25.33 -8.24
CA ASP A 41 19.72 -25.02 -6.81
C ASP A 41 19.47 -23.54 -6.50
N ALA A 42 20.02 -22.64 -7.32
CA ALA A 42 19.85 -21.20 -7.17
C ALA A 42 18.38 -20.78 -7.41
N GLN A 43 17.73 -21.39 -8.41
CA GLN A 43 16.31 -21.12 -8.69
C GLN A 43 15.42 -21.60 -7.53
N THR A 44 15.70 -22.79 -6.98
CA THR A 44 14.97 -23.36 -5.84
C THR A 44 15.16 -22.52 -4.57
N ALA A 45 16.36 -21.98 -4.34
CA ALA A 45 16.61 -21.05 -3.25
C ALA A 45 15.76 -19.77 -3.40
N ASN A 46 15.67 -19.21 -4.61
CA ASN A 46 14.80 -18.07 -4.88
C ASN A 46 13.33 -18.39 -4.58
N LEU A 47 12.82 -19.55 -5.03
CA LEU A 47 11.45 -19.99 -4.75
C LEU A 47 11.17 -20.10 -3.23
N ARG A 48 12.11 -20.63 -2.45
CA ARG A 48 11.99 -20.72 -0.97
C ARG A 48 12.10 -19.36 -0.27
N SER A 49 12.73 -18.37 -0.91
CA SER A 49 12.89 -17.02 -0.38
C SER A 49 11.65 -16.13 -0.58
N LEU A 50 10.68 -16.56 -1.39
CA LEU A 50 9.44 -15.81 -1.62
C LEU A 50 8.69 -15.58 -0.30
N ARG A 51 7.94 -14.47 -0.25
CA ARG A 51 7.19 -14.02 0.93
C ARG A 51 5.77 -13.61 0.54
N PRO A 52 4.70 -14.23 1.06
CA PRO A 52 4.71 -15.34 2.01
C PRO A 52 5.36 -16.59 1.42
N THR A 53 5.78 -17.51 2.29
CA THR A 53 6.35 -18.79 1.86
C THR A 53 5.34 -19.52 0.94
N PRO A 54 5.77 -20.01 -0.24
CA PRO A 54 4.86 -20.70 -1.15
C PRO A 54 4.26 -21.98 -0.56
N HIS A 55 3.11 -22.40 -1.10
CA HIS A 55 2.46 -23.66 -0.70
C HIS A 55 3.40 -24.86 -0.92
N PRO A 56 3.39 -25.90 -0.06
CA PRO A 56 4.25 -27.08 -0.20
C PRO A 56 4.19 -27.75 -1.57
N ASP A 57 3.02 -27.81 -2.21
CA ASP A 57 2.86 -28.40 -3.55
C ASP A 57 3.69 -27.67 -4.61
N LEU A 58 3.78 -26.33 -4.51
CA LEU A 58 4.58 -25.52 -5.43
C LEU A 58 6.09 -25.72 -5.20
N LEU A 59 6.49 -25.91 -3.94
CA LEU A 59 7.88 -26.20 -3.57
C LEU A 59 8.31 -27.62 -3.98
N ALA A 60 7.35 -28.53 -4.13
CA ALA A 60 7.57 -29.91 -4.55
C ALA A 60 7.41 -30.13 -6.06
N GLU A 61 7.05 -29.09 -6.83
CA GLU A 61 6.86 -29.19 -8.28
C GLU A 61 8.16 -29.66 -8.97
N PRO A 62 8.13 -30.77 -9.74
CA PRO A 62 9.33 -31.29 -10.38
C PRO A 62 9.92 -30.33 -11.42
N ALA A 63 11.24 -30.22 -11.44
CA ALA A 63 11.97 -29.42 -12.41
C ALA A 63 11.87 -29.98 -13.84
N ARG A 64 12.26 -29.17 -14.83
CA ARG A 64 12.33 -29.54 -16.25
C ARG A 64 13.70 -29.20 -16.83
N TRP A 65 13.98 -29.78 -17.99
CA TRP A 65 15.09 -29.36 -18.84
C TRP A 65 14.55 -28.68 -20.09
N ALA A 66 14.94 -27.43 -20.35
CA ALA A 66 14.57 -26.71 -21.56
C ALA A 66 15.72 -26.81 -22.58
N TYR A 67 15.48 -27.44 -23.72
CA TYR A 67 16.43 -27.50 -24.83
C TYR A 67 16.12 -26.39 -25.86
N TYR A 68 17.13 -25.59 -26.18
CA TYR A 68 17.08 -24.49 -27.15
C TYR A 68 17.93 -24.82 -28.38
N PRO A 69 17.34 -25.37 -29.47
CA PRO A 69 18.10 -25.86 -30.61
C PRO A 69 18.99 -24.80 -31.26
N TRP A 70 18.52 -23.55 -31.36
CA TRP A 70 19.26 -22.43 -31.96
C TRP A 70 20.44 -21.95 -31.10
N ARG A 71 20.43 -22.22 -29.80
CA ARG A 71 21.56 -21.98 -28.90
C ARG A 71 22.48 -23.18 -28.76
N ARG A 72 22.01 -24.36 -29.18
CA ARG A 72 22.62 -25.65 -28.85
C ARG A 72 22.85 -25.77 -27.34
N ALA A 73 21.84 -25.42 -26.53
CA ALA A 73 21.95 -25.42 -25.07
C ALA A 73 20.75 -26.09 -24.40
N VAL A 74 20.99 -26.82 -23.32
CA VAL A 74 20.00 -27.46 -22.45
C VAL A 74 20.12 -26.85 -21.05
N VAL A 75 19.05 -26.29 -20.51
CA VAL A 75 19.05 -25.55 -19.24
C VAL A 75 18.10 -26.19 -18.24
N SER A 76 18.55 -26.42 -17.01
CA SER A 76 17.67 -26.84 -15.91
C SER A 76 16.76 -25.67 -15.51
N VAL A 77 15.45 -25.88 -15.42
CA VAL A 77 14.49 -24.85 -15.01
C VAL A 77 13.53 -25.40 -13.97
N LEU A 78 13.06 -24.54 -13.05
CA LEU A 78 11.93 -24.89 -12.17
C LEU A 78 10.73 -25.37 -12.99
N GLY A 79 9.85 -26.15 -12.37
CA GLY A 79 8.54 -26.47 -12.94
C GLY A 79 7.75 -25.20 -13.29
N PRO A 80 6.72 -25.31 -14.16
CA PRO A 80 6.03 -24.14 -14.72
C PRO A 80 5.44 -23.21 -13.65
N GLY A 81 4.87 -23.76 -12.57
CA GLY A 81 4.34 -22.95 -11.47
C GLY A 81 5.45 -22.20 -10.72
N GLY A 82 6.49 -22.91 -10.28
CA GLY A 82 7.60 -22.34 -9.52
C GLY A 82 8.41 -21.33 -10.33
N TYR A 83 8.61 -21.60 -11.62
CA TYR A 83 9.25 -20.69 -12.55
C TYR A 83 8.48 -19.38 -12.68
N ARG A 84 7.16 -19.48 -12.94
CA ARG A 84 6.27 -18.30 -13.04
C ARG A 84 6.24 -17.50 -11.73
N ALA A 85 6.12 -18.18 -10.59
CA ALA A 85 6.09 -17.54 -9.27
C ALA A 85 7.36 -16.74 -8.98
N VAL A 86 8.55 -17.33 -9.20
CA VAL A 86 9.83 -16.65 -8.98
C VAL A 86 10.03 -15.49 -9.96
N ARG A 87 9.74 -15.70 -11.24
CA ARG A 87 9.96 -14.69 -12.29
C ARG A 87 9.12 -13.44 -12.08
N LEU A 88 7.88 -13.60 -11.58
CA LEU A 88 6.89 -12.53 -11.48
C LEU A 88 6.72 -11.98 -10.06
N ASP A 89 7.41 -12.51 -9.04
CA ASP A 89 7.26 -12.11 -7.64
C ASP A 89 7.45 -10.60 -7.42
N ARG A 90 8.45 -10.01 -8.07
CA ARG A 90 8.75 -8.57 -7.95
C ARG A 90 7.69 -7.66 -8.60
N ASN A 91 6.78 -8.23 -9.39
CA ASN A 91 5.67 -7.52 -10.02
C ASN A 91 4.38 -7.66 -9.20
N ARG A 92 4.31 -8.53 -8.19
CA ARG A 92 3.06 -9.03 -7.59
C ARG A 92 2.14 -7.98 -6.93
N ASN A 93 2.60 -6.76 -6.68
CA ASN A 93 1.75 -5.68 -6.18
C ASN A 93 1.40 -4.64 -7.26
N ASN A 94 2.13 -4.67 -8.39
CA ASN A 94 1.82 -3.89 -9.59
C ASN A 94 0.88 -4.67 -10.54
N ILE A 95 0.95 -6.00 -10.50
CA ILE A 95 0.02 -6.95 -11.11
C ILE A 95 -0.10 -8.11 -10.11
N THR A 96 -1.22 -8.18 -9.40
CA THR A 96 -1.48 -9.19 -8.36
C THR A 96 -1.44 -10.61 -8.90
N PRO A 97 -1.18 -11.64 -8.06
CA PRO A 97 -1.23 -13.03 -8.52
C PRO A 97 -2.57 -13.39 -9.19
N ALA A 98 -3.68 -12.90 -8.63
CA ALA A 98 -5.01 -13.09 -9.22
C ALA A 98 -5.17 -12.39 -10.57
N GLU A 99 -4.70 -11.15 -10.68
CA GLU A 99 -4.65 -10.42 -11.96
C GLU A 99 -3.76 -11.15 -12.98
N GLN A 100 -2.63 -11.69 -12.55
CA GLN A 100 -1.75 -12.48 -13.41
C GLN A 100 -2.39 -13.78 -13.90
N ASP A 101 -3.17 -14.46 -13.06
CA ASP A 101 -3.89 -15.66 -13.45
C ASP A 101 -4.94 -15.33 -14.52
N GLN A 102 -5.66 -14.22 -14.34
CA GLN A 102 -6.61 -13.71 -15.33
C GLN A 102 -5.92 -13.30 -16.64
N LEU A 103 -4.87 -12.46 -16.57
CA LEU A 103 -4.13 -11.98 -17.73
C LEU A 103 -3.40 -13.11 -18.48
N GLY A 104 -2.97 -14.15 -17.76
CA GLY A 104 -2.36 -15.35 -18.32
C GLY A 104 -3.33 -16.22 -19.14
N THR A 105 -4.63 -15.93 -19.16
CA THR A 105 -5.59 -16.63 -20.03
C THR A 105 -5.66 -16.04 -21.43
N LEU A 106 -5.18 -14.81 -21.63
CA LEU A 106 -5.34 -14.06 -22.88
C LEU A 106 -4.54 -14.70 -24.03
N ARG A 107 -5.11 -14.61 -25.21
CA ARG A 107 -4.53 -14.97 -26.51
C ARG A 107 -4.33 -13.71 -27.32
N ILE A 108 -3.07 -13.36 -27.55
CA ILE A 108 -2.71 -12.07 -28.15
C ILE A 108 -2.02 -12.31 -29.49
N GLY A 109 -2.52 -11.66 -30.54
CA GLY A 109 -1.87 -11.64 -31.85
C GLY A 109 -1.06 -10.37 -32.05
N VAL A 110 0.15 -10.50 -32.58
CA VAL A 110 1.02 -9.37 -32.96
C VAL A 110 1.36 -9.51 -34.44
N ALA A 111 0.90 -8.56 -35.25
CA ALA A 111 1.12 -8.52 -36.69
C ALA A 111 2.15 -7.41 -37.02
N GLY A 112 3.27 -7.80 -37.62
CA GLY A 112 4.44 -6.92 -37.84
C GLY A 112 5.40 -6.95 -36.65
N LEU A 113 6.62 -7.45 -36.85
CA LEU A 113 7.61 -7.73 -35.80
C LEU A 113 8.85 -6.85 -35.90
N SER A 114 8.82 -5.82 -36.75
CA SER A 114 9.80 -4.72 -36.70
C SER A 114 9.65 -3.91 -35.41
N VAL A 115 8.46 -3.37 -35.12
CA VAL A 115 8.11 -2.73 -33.83
C VAL A 115 7.44 -3.74 -32.89
N GLY A 116 6.57 -4.61 -33.40
CA GLY A 116 5.80 -5.56 -32.59
C GLY A 116 6.63 -6.53 -31.75
N HIS A 117 7.90 -6.81 -32.10
CA HIS A 117 8.73 -7.72 -31.31
C HIS A 117 8.90 -7.25 -29.87
N VAL A 118 9.07 -5.94 -29.62
CA VAL A 118 9.35 -5.43 -28.27
C VAL A 118 8.07 -5.42 -27.46
N ILE A 119 6.93 -5.20 -28.13
CA ILE A 119 5.62 -5.32 -27.52
C ILE A 119 5.40 -6.77 -27.09
N ALA A 120 5.54 -7.75 -28.00
CA ALA A 120 5.41 -9.17 -27.70
C ALA A 120 6.35 -9.62 -26.56
N HIS A 121 7.61 -9.19 -26.59
CA HIS A 121 8.58 -9.48 -25.54
C HIS A 121 8.20 -8.82 -24.19
N THR A 122 7.70 -7.59 -24.21
CA THR A 122 7.27 -6.85 -23.00
C THR A 122 6.05 -7.52 -22.36
N LEU A 123 5.08 -7.96 -23.18
CA LEU A 123 3.95 -8.75 -22.72
C LEU A 123 4.44 -10.04 -22.04
N ALA A 124 5.32 -10.80 -22.70
CA ALA A 124 5.88 -12.02 -22.13
C ALA A 124 6.68 -11.76 -20.83
N ALA A 125 7.45 -10.67 -20.76
CA ALA A 125 8.23 -10.29 -19.57
C ALA A 125 7.36 -9.94 -18.37
N GLN A 126 6.20 -9.34 -18.64
CA GLN A 126 5.21 -9.00 -17.63
C GLN A 126 4.22 -10.15 -17.38
N GLY A 127 4.33 -11.30 -18.03
CA GLY A 127 3.39 -12.42 -17.87
C GLY A 127 2.00 -12.17 -18.47
N LEU A 128 1.88 -11.22 -19.40
CA LEU A 128 0.64 -10.84 -20.04
C LEU A 128 0.35 -11.78 -21.23
N GLY A 129 -0.73 -12.57 -21.10
CA GLY A 129 -1.12 -13.57 -22.08
C GLY A 129 -0.48 -14.94 -21.87
N GLY A 130 -1.27 -15.99 -22.07
CA GLY A 130 -0.81 -17.38 -22.04
C GLY A 130 -0.47 -17.94 -23.41
N ARG A 131 -0.86 -17.22 -24.48
CA ARG A 131 -0.57 -17.60 -25.86
C ARG A 131 -0.32 -16.36 -26.72
N LEU A 132 0.74 -16.40 -27.52
CA LEU A 132 1.07 -15.36 -28.49
C LEU A 132 1.05 -15.93 -29.91
N ARG A 133 0.48 -15.17 -30.85
CA ARG A 133 0.62 -15.41 -32.30
C ARG A 133 1.42 -14.27 -32.92
N LEU A 134 2.50 -14.59 -33.62
CA LEU A 134 3.39 -13.60 -34.23
C LEU A 134 3.37 -13.77 -35.75
N ALA A 135 3.09 -12.70 -36.49
CA ALA A 135 3.05 -12.74 -37.95
C ALA A 135 3.97 -11.70 -38.59
N ASP A 136 4.97 -12.17 -39.33
CA ASP A 136 5.89 -11.33 -40.13
C ASP A 136 6.44 -12.16 -41.29
N PHE A 137 6.51 -11.58 -42.49
CA PHE A 137 7.06 -12.24 -43.68
C PHE A 137 8.53 -11.89 -43.94
N ASP A 138 9.05 -10.85 -43.29
CA ASP A 138 10.41 -10.36 -43.53
C ASP A 138 11.46 -11.19 -42.80
N HIS A 139 12.63 -11.22 -43.41
CA HIS A 139 13.85 -11.68 -42.76
C HIS A 139 14.56 -10.50 -42.08
N LEU A 140 15.33 -10.80 -41.04
CA LEU A 140 16.12 -9.81 -40.33
C LEU A 140 17.26 -9.28 -41.20
N GLU A 141 17.31 -7.96 -41.35
CA GLU A 141 18.39 -7.24 -42.03
C GLU A 141 19.26 -6.45 -41.05
N LEU A 142 20.47 -6.08 -41.49
CA LEU A 142 21.40 -5.27 -40.69
C LEU A 142 20.77 -3.93 -40.25
N SER A 143 19.97 -3.32 -41.13
CA SER A 143 19.26 -2.07 -40.86
C SER A 143 18.26 -2.20 -39.70
N ASN A 144 17.80 -3.40 -39.35
CA ASN A 144 16.83 -3.62 -38.27
C ASN A 144 17.48 -3.70 -36.89
N LEU A 145 18.79 -3.99 -36.81
CA LEU A 145 19.52 -4.14 -35.53
C LEU A 145 19.59 -2.84 -34.70
N ASN A 146 19.16 -1.70 -35.24
CA ASN A 146 19.04 -0.47 -34.47
C ASN A 146 17.88 -0.49 -33.44
N ARG A 147 16.91 -1.41 -33.59
CA ARG A 147 15.69 -1.45 -32.77
C ARG A 147 15.14 -2.85 -32.49
N VAL A 148 15.46 -3.84 -33.32
CA VAL A 148 15.11 -5.24 -33.08
C VAL A 148 16.19 -5.89 -32.20
N PRO A 149 15.87 -6.64 -31.12
CA PRO A 149 16.78 -7.13 -30.10
C PRO A 149 17.34 -8.47 -30.58
N ALA A 150 17.97 -8.40 -31.74
CA ALA A 150 18.58 -9.49 -32.46
C ALA A 150 20.09 -9.21 -32.58
N SER A 151 20.84 -10.23 -32.98
CA SER A 151 22.29 -10.14 -33.13
C SER A 151 22.68 -10.30 -34.59
N VAL A 152 23.95 -10.04 -34.90
CA VAL A 152 24.51 -10.32 -36.24
C VAL A 152 24.42 -11.81 -36.63
N PHE A 153 24.20 -12.71 -35.66
CA PHE A 153 23.97 -14.14 -35.90
C PHE A 153 22.55 -14.47 -36.36
N ASP A 154 21.62 -13.53 -36.23
CA ASP A 154 20.21 -13.71 -36.58
C ASP A 154 19.88 -13.17 -37.99
N LEU A 155 20.87 -12.62 -38.72
CA LEU A 155 20.67 -12.09 -40.06
C LEU A 155 20.17 -13.17 -41.02
N GLY A 156 19.14 -12.85 -41.79
CA GLY A 156 18.49 -13.79 -42.71
C GLY A 156 17.54 -14.79 -42.02
N VAL A 157 17.28 -14.66 -40.72
CA VAL A 157 16.21 -15.40 -40.02
C VAL A 157 14.93 -14.58 -40.04
N ASN A 158 13.77 -15.22 -40.22
CA ASN A 158 12.46 -14.54 -40.15
C ASN A 158 12.28 -13.76 -38.83
N LYS A 159 11.76 -12.53 -38.90
CA LYS A 159 11.62 -11.63 -37.73
C LYS A 159 10.72 -12.21 -36.64
N ALA A 160 9.62 -12.87 -37.00
CA ALA A 160 8.72 -13.52 -36.04
C ALA A 160 9.38 -14.72 -35.35
N CYS A 161 10.18 -15.51 -36.07
CA CYS A 161 11.00 -16.56 -35.46
C CYS A 161 12.03 -16.00 -34.47
N VAL A 162 12.71 -14.89 -34.80
CA VAL A 162 13.66 -14.24 -33.88
C VAL A 162 12.94 -13.76 -32.62
N ALA A 163 11.79 -13.10 -32.75
CA ALA A 163 10.99 -12.67 -31.61
C ALA A 163 10.55 -13.86 -30.73
N ALA A 164 10.04 -14.94 -31.34
CA ALA A 164 9.64 -16.16 -30.63
C ALA A 164 10.81 -16.80 -29.87
N ARG A 165 12.01 -16.83 -30.44
CA ARG A 165 13.22 -17.32 -29.76
C ARG A 165 13.56 -16.50 -28.52
N ARG A 166 13.48 -15.17 -28.61
CA ARG A 166 13.74 -14.27 -27.45
C ARG A 166 12.70 -14.47 -26.36
N ILE A 167 11.44 -14.68 -26.73
CA ILE A 167 10.36 -14.99 -25.79
C ILE A 167 10.60 -16.35 -25.12
N ALA A 168 10.98 -17.38 -25.87
CA ALA A 168 11.28 -18.70 -25.31
C ALA A 168 12.49 -18.68 -24.37
N GLU A 169 13.52 -17.87 -24.67
CA GLU A 169 14.68 -17.65 -23.78
C GLU A 169 14.31 -16.94 -22.46
N LEU A 170 13.19 -16.23 -22.44
CA LEU A 170 12.65 -15.49 -21.29
C LEU A 170 11.62 -16.30 -20.48
N ASP A 171 10.74 -17.02 -21.17
CA ASP A 171 9.74 -17.91 -20.58
C ASP A 171 9.58 -19.15 -21.47
N PRO A 172 10.24 -20.27 -21.13
CA PRO A 172 10.22 -21.47 -21.95
C PRO A 172 8.86 -22.17 -21.95
N TYR A 173 7.94 -21.78 -21.07
CA TYR A 173 6.60 -22.36 -20.98
C TYR A 173 5.54 -21.57 -21.76
N LEU A 174 5.85 -20.35 -22.23
CA LEU A 174 4.91 -19.54 -22.98
C LEU A 174 4.69 -20.10 -24.39
N SER A 175 3.43 -20.35 -24.75
CA SER A 175 3.06 -20.86 -26.06
C SER A 175 3.13 -19.73 -27.11
N VAL A 176 4.02 -19.88 -28.09
CA VAL A 176 4.16 -18.94 -29.22
C VAL A 176 3.96 -19.67 -30.53
N GLU A 177 3.04 -19.17 -31.36
CA GLU A 177 2.76 -19.65 -32.72
C GLU A 177 3.25 -18.60 -33.73
N VAL A 178 3.96 -19.05 -34.77
CA VAL A 178 4.57 -18.16 -35.77
C VAL A 178 3.91 -18.35 -37.14
N PHE A 179 3.49 -17.24 -37.74
CA PHE A 179 3.02 -17.10 -39.11
C PHE A 179 4.15 -16.45 -39.93
N ASP A 180 5.11 -17.26 -40.38
CA ASP A 180 6.35 -16.83 -41.05
C ASP A 180 6.16 -16.35 -42.49
N ALA A 181 5.03 -16.69 -43.12
CA ALA A 181 4.60 -16.12 -44.39
C ALA A 181 3.90 -14.75 -44.23
N GLY A 182 3.81 -14.22 -43.01
CA GLY A 182 3.05 -13.01 -42.69
C GLY A 182 1.55 -13.17 -42.87
N LEU A 183 0.85 -12.04 -42.95
CA LEU A 183 -0.60 -12.00 -43.14
C LEU A 183 -0.96 -11.69 -44.60
N THR A 184 -1.99 -12.37 -45.08
CA THR A 184 -2.63 -12.14 -46.37
C THR A 184 -4.14 -12.09 -46.17
N PHE A 185 -4.88 -11.68 -47.20
CA PHE A 185 -6.35 -11.70 -47.19
C PHE A 185 -6.93 -13.07 -46.81
N ASP A 186 -6.25 -14.15 -47.21
CA ASP A 186 -6.69 -15.53 -46.96
C ASP A 186 -6.28 -16.04 -45.56
N THR A 187 -5.24 -15.47 -44.94
CA THR A 187 -4.72 -15.95 -43.64
C THR A 187 -5.13 -15.11 -42.44
N VAL A 188 -5.62 -13.88 -42.65
CA VAL A 188 -6.08 -12.98 -41.57
C VAL A 188 -7.15 -13.63 -40.70
N ASP A 189 -8.09 -14.34 -41.31
CA ASP A 189 -9.17 -14.98 -40.56
C ASP A 189 -8.67 -16.09 -39.63
N ALA A 190 -7.68 -16.87 -40.06
CA ALA A 190 -7.04 -17.89 -39.24
C ALA A 190 -6.18 -17.28 -38.14
N PHE A 191 -5.46 -16.20 -38.43
CA PHE A 191 -4.66 -15.48 -37.43
C PHE A 191 -5.54 -14.92 -36.31
N LEU A 192 -6.69 -14.34 -36.65
CA LEU A 192 -7.63 -13.72 -35.71
C LEU A 192 -8.46 -14.73 -34.92
N ASP A 193 -8.52 -15.99 -35.32
CA ASP A 193 -9.43 -16.97 -34.74
C ASP A 193 -9.15 -17.20 -33.24
N GLY A 194 -10.13 -16.86 -32.40
CA GLY A 194 -10.04 -17.03 -30.95
C GLY A 194 -9.00 -16.16 -30.26
N LEU A 195 -8.55 -15.05 -30.87
CA LEU A 195 -7.75 -14.02 -30.18
C LEU A 195 -8.63 -13.14 -29.30
N ASP A 196 -8.08 -12.73 -28.16
CA ASP A 196 -8.70 -11.76 -27.25
C ASP A 196 -8.28 -10.33 -27.58
N ILE A 197 -7.05 -10.13 -28.06
CA ILE A 197 -6.48 -8.81 -28.41
C ILE A 197 -5.58 -8.95 -29.64
N VAL A 198 -5.62 -7.93 -30.51
CA VAL A 198 -4.71 -7.80 -31.65
C VAL A 198 -3.85 -6.55 -31.49
N ILE A 199 -2.56 -6.72 -31.72
CA ILE A 199 -1.56 -5.66 -31.79
C ILE A 199 -1.13 -5.55 -33.25
N GLU A 200 -1.36 -4.38 -33.82
CA GLU A 200 -1.17 -4.13 -35.23
C GLU A 200 0.01 -3.17 -35.44
N GLU A 201 1.08 -3.68 -36.04
CA GLU A 201 2.35 -2.99 -36.30
C GLU A 201 2.84 -3.26 -37.73
N CYS A 202 1.92 -3.49 -38.67
CA CYS A 202 2.19 -3.71 -40.10
C CYS A 202 2.57 -2.40 -40.79
N ASP A 203 3.47 -2.45 -41.78
CA ASP A 203 3.85 -1.26 -42.55
C ASP A 203 2.84 -0.90 -43.67
N SER A 204 2.11 -1.89 -44.20
CA SER A 204 1.18 -1.67 -45.32
C SER A 204 -0.20 -1.20 -44.86
N LEU A 205 -0.72 -0.15 -45.50
CA LEU A 205 -2.05 0.40 -45.20
C LEU A 205 -3.18 -0.59 -45.53
N ASP A 206 -3.03 -1.37 -46.59
CA ASP A 206 -3.95 -2.45 -46.95
C ASP A 206 -4.04 -3.49 -45.85
N MET A 207 -2.91 -3.97 -45.32
CA MET A 207 -2.92 -4.97 -44.27
C MET A 207 -3.46 -4.42 -42.94
N LYS A 208 -3.14 -3.16 -42.62
CA LYS A 208 -3.72 -2.41 -41.49
C LYS A 208 -5.25 -2.42 -41.52
N ALA A 209 -5.82 -2.19 -42.71
CA ALA A 209 -7.26 -2.05 -42.87
C ALA A 209 -7.96 -3.41 -42.80
N VAL A 210 -7.43 -4.42 -43.50
CA VAL A 210 -8.01 -5.77 -43.53
C VAL A 210 -7.97 -6.44 -42.17
N LEU A 211 -6.86 -6.33 -41.44
CA LEU A 211 -6.75 -6.87 -40.09
C LEU A 211 -7.79 -6.24 -39.15
N ARG A 212 -7.99 -4.92 -39.25
CA ARG A 212 -8.99 -4.20 -38.46
C ARG A 212 -10.42 -4.56 -38.84
N GLU A 213 -10.73 -4.76 -40.11
CA GLU A 213 -12.06 -5.24 -40.53
C GLU A 213 -12.35 -6.65 -40.03
N GLY A 214 -11.34 -7.54 -40.11
CA GLY A 214 -11.43 -8.88 -39.57
C GLY A 214 -11.62 -8.87 -38.04
N ALA A 215 -10.88 -8.02 -37.33
CA ALA A 215 -10.97 -7.86 -35.88
C ALA A 215 -12.32 -7.25 -35.48
N ARG A 216 -12.79 -6.22 -36.20
CA ARG A 216 -14.10 -5.59 -35.99
C ARG A 216 -15.25 -6.60 -36.12
N THR A 217 -15.23 -7.41 -37.17
CA THR A 217 -16.24 -8.46 -37.41
C THR A 217 -16.27 -9.48 -36.26
N ARG A 218 -15.11 -9.79 -35.68
CA ARG A 218 -14.94 -10.71 -34.56
C ARG A 218 -15.05 -10.05 -33.19
N ARG A 219 -15.25 -8.72 -33.14
CA ARG A 219 -15.29 -7.92 -31.92
C ARG A 219 -14.01 -8.03 -31.08
N ILE A 220 -12.86 -8.08 -31.75
CA ILE A 220 -11.54 -8.15 -31.11
C ILE A 220 -10.98 -6.73 -31.01
N PRO A 221 -10.59 -6.24 -29.82
CA PRO A 221 -9.93 -4.95 -29.70
C PRO A 221 -8.58 -4.92 -30.43
N VAL A 222 -8.26 -3.77 -31.04
CA VAL A 222 -7.00 -3.53 -31.74
C VAL A 222 -6.23 -2.41 -31.04
N LEU A 223 -4.94 -2.66 -30.78
CA LEU A 223 -3.97 -1.69 -30.27
C LEU A 223 -2.85 -1.48 -31.29
N MET A 224 -2.35 -0.26 -31.42
CA MET A 224 -1.22 0.07 -32.29
C MET A 224 -0.41 1.22 -31.69
N ALA A 225 0.91 1.18 -31.85
CA ALA A 225 1.80 2.30 -31.58
C ALA A 225 2.40 2.83 -32.89
N THR A 226 2.57 4.14 -32.98
CA THR A 226 3.36 4.77 -34.04
C THR A 226 4.61 5.36 -33.41
N SER A 227 5.77 5.03 -33.99
CA SER A 227 7.10 5.46 -33.51
C SER A 227 7.41 6.93 -33.88
N ASP A 228 6.50 7.84 -33.53
CA ASP A 228 6.70 9.30 -33.53
C ASP A 228 5.83 9.90 -32.42
N ARG A 229 6.45 10.65 -31.49
CA ARG A 229 5.77 11.31 -30.35
C ARG A 229 4.86 10.41 -29.51
N GLY A 230 5.19 9.12 -29.44
CA GLY A 230 4.46 8.13 -28.64
C GLY A 230 2.96 8.06 -28.96
N LEU A 231 2.60 8.15 -30.24
CA LEU A 231 1.21 8.09 -30.69
C LEU A 231 0.65 6.67 -30.55
N ILE A 232 -0.47 6.54 -29.85
CA ILE A 232 -1.15 5.27 -29.54
C ILE A 232 -2.57 5.29 -30.10
N ASP A 233 -2.97 4.21 -30.75
CA ASP A 233 -4.30 3.97 -31.28
C ASP A 233 -4.97 2.80 -30.53
N VAL A 234 -6.20 3.02 -30.06
CA VAL A 234 -7.02 2.01 -29.37
C VAL A 234 -8.38 1.90 -30.05
N GLU A 235 -8.73 0.71 -30.52
CA GLU A 235 -10.04 0.42 -31.11
C GLU A 235 -10.70 -0.74 -30.37
N ARG A 236 -11.60 -0.41 -29.43
CA ARG A 236 -12.38 -1.37 -28.65
C ARG A 236 -13.56 -1.90 -29.47
N PHE A 237 -13.31 -2.70 -30.51
CA PHE A 237 -14.38 -3.30 -31.31
C PHE A 237 -15.26 -4.29 -30.50
N ASP A 238 -14.74 -4.80 -29.39
CA ASP A 238 -15.48 -5.54 -28.36
C ASP A 238 -16.61 -4.71 -27.72
N GLN A 239 -16.39 -3.40 -27.54
CA GLN A 239 -17.35 -2.47 -26.96
C GLN A 239 -18.12 -1.66 -28.02
N GLN A 240 -17.47 -1.37 -29.15
CA GLN A 240 -17.96 -0.50 -30.23
C GLN A 240 -17.84 -1.21 -31.59
N PRO A 241 -18.62 -2.27 -31.85
CA PRO A 241 -18.49 -3.09 -33.07
C PRO A 241 -18.82 -2.32 -34.36
N GLN A 242 -19.53 -1.19 -34.26
CA GLN A 242 -19.88 -0.34 -35.39
C GLN A 242 -18.88 0.82 -35.61
N ARG A 243 -17.82 0.91 -34.80
CA ARG A 243 -16.78 1.94 -34.97
C ARG A 243 -16.10 1.77 -36.34
N PRO A 244 -15.88 2.84 -37.11
CA PRO A 244 -15.08 2.76 -38.33
C PRO A 244 -13.62 2.43 -38.00
N ILE A 245 -12.98 1.60 -38.83
CA ILE A 245 -11.56 1.27 -38.69
C ILE A 245 -10.68 2.51 -38.82
N LEU A 246 -9.50 2.50 -38.21
CA LEU A 246 -8.57 3.65 -38.19
C LEU A 246 -9.29 4.94 -37.76
N HIS A 247 -10.28 4.79 -36.88
CA HIS A 247 -11.13 5.86 -36.36
C HIS A 247 -11.87 6.67 -37.43
N GLY A 248 -12.08 6.12 -38.62
CA GLY A 248 -12.68 6.83 -39.75
C GLY A 248 -11.74 7.83 -40.42
N LEU A 249 -10.45 7.85 -40.08
CA LEU A 249 -9.47 8.73 -40.70
C LEU A 249 -9.34 8.47 -42.20
N LEU A 250 -9.64 7.26 -42.69
CA LEU A 250 -9.62 7.00 -44.13
C LEU A 250 -10.70 7.77 -44.93
N GLY A 251 -11.71 8.36 -44.27
CA GLY A 251 -12.82 9.05 -44.93
C GLY A 251 -13.67 8.09 -45.73
N ASP A 252 -14.15 8.52 -46.91
CA ASP A 252 -15.02 7.71 -47.80
C ASP A 252 -14.24 6.68 -48.65
N LEU A 253 -12.98 6.38 -48.32
CA LEU A 253 -12.19 5.40 -49.06
C LEU A 253 -12.77 3.99 -48.86
N ASP A 254 -13.13 3.33 -49.95
CA ASP A 254 -13.43 1.90 -49.94
C ASP A 254 -12.13 1.10 -49.70
N VAL A 255 -12.05 0.48 -48.52
CA VAL A 255 -10.92 -0.35 -48.08
C VAL A 255 -10.63 -1.48 -49.06
N GLY A 256 -11.64 -1.99 -49.78
CA GLY A 256 -11.48 -3.03 -50.80
C GLY A 256 -10.64 -2.60 -52.01
N LEU A 257 -10.47 -1.29 -52.23
CA LEU A 257 -9.66 -0.74 -53.33
C LEU A 257 -8.17 -0.59 -52.98
N LEU A 258 -7.81 -0.61 -51.68
CA LEU A 258 -6.43 -0.41 -51.21
C LEU A 258 -5.39 -1.34 -51.86
N PRO A 259 -5.66 -2.64 -52.13
CA PRO A 259 -4.68 -3.52 -52.76
C PRO A 259 -4.32 -3.11 -54.19
N GLY A 260 -5.24 -2.48 -54.92
CA GLY A 260 -5.05 -2.03 -56.30
C GLY A 260 -4.46 -0.63 -56.43
N MET A 261 -4.31 0.11 -55.33
CA MET A 261 -3.77 1.48 -55.33
C MET A 261 -2.24 1.47 -55.44
N SER A 262 -1.69 2.42 -56.20
CA SER A 262 -0.24 2.64 -56.23
C SER A 262 0.25 3.22 -54.88
N SER A 263 1.54 3.08 -54.57
CA SER A 263 2.14 3.69 -53.37
C SER A 263 1.88 5.19 -53.30
N ARG A 264 1.92 5.89 -54.44
CA ARG A 264 1.65 7.33 -54.55
C ARG A 264 0.20 7.68 -54.17
N ASP A 265 -0.75 6.83 -54.57
CA ASP A 265 -2.18 7.05 -54.26
C ASP A 265 -2.47 6.80 -52.77
N LYS A 266 -1.67 5.97 -52.09
CA LYS A 266 -1.81 5.69 -50.66
C LYS A 266 -1.27 6.81 -49.76
N VAL A 267 -0.33 7.65 -50.24
CA VAL A 267 0.34 8.69 -49.44
C VAL A 267 -0.63 9.62 -48.70
N PRO A 268 -1.68 10.20 -49.32
CA PRO A 268 -2.59 11.11 -48.61
C PRO A 268 -3.32 10.43 -47.43
N HIS A 269 -3.62 9.13 -47.55
CA HIS A 269 -4.29 8.37 -46.51
C HIS A 269 -3.35 8.04 -45.36
N ILE A 270 -2.09 7.70 -45.67
CA ILE A 270 -1.04 7.47 -44.66
C ILE A 270 -0.79 8.77 -43.88
N LEU A 271 -0.59 9.91 -44.55
CA LEU A 271 -0.34 11.19 -43.90
C LEU A 271 -1.49 11.64 -43.01
N ARG A 272 -2.73 11.33 -43.39
CA ARG A 272 -3.91 11.62 -42.58
C ARG A 272 -4.00 10.69 -41.36
N HIS A 273 -3.74 9.40 -41.54
CA HIS A 273 -3.64 8.46 -40.41
C HIS A 273 -2.53 8.86 -39.42
N LEU A 274 -1.40 9.35 -39.91
CA LEU A 274 -0.29 9.82 -39.08
C LEU A 274 -0.51 11.22 -38.47
N GLU A 275 -1.59 11.91 -38.85
CA GLU A 275 -1.85 13.31 -38.50
C GLU A 275 -0.62 14.20 -38.82
N ALA A 276 -0.25 14.32 -40.10
CA ALA A 276 0.98 14.98 -40.54
C ALA A 276 1.33 16.32 -39.85
N GLU A 277 0.34 17.16 -39.53
CA GLU A 277 0.52 18.45 -38.82
C GLU A 277 1.04 18.30 -37.38
N ARG A 278 0.89 17.12 -36.78
CA ARG A 278 1.27 16.82 -35.40
C ARG A 278 2.53 15.98 -35.29
N LEU A 279 3.12 15.57 -36.41
CA LEU A 279 4.40 14.87 -36.44
C LEU A 279 5.50 15.70 -35.77
N SER A 280 6.51 15.04 -35.22
CA SER A 280 7.69 15.75 -34.76
C SER A 280 8.36 16.49 -35.94
N PRO A 281 8.99 17.66 -35.70
CA PRO A 281 9.69 18.38 -36.76
C PRO A 281 10.74 17.54 -37.49
N ARG A 282 11.40 16.62 -36.78
CA ARG A 282 12.41 15.72 -37.36
C ARG A 282 11.79 14.69 -38.29
N THR A 283 10.73 14.01 -37.85
CA THR A 283 10.02 13.02 -38.66
C THR A 283 9.38 13.68 -39.89
N ALA A 284 8.75 14.84 -39.71
CA ALA A 284 8.17 15.61 -40.82
C ALA A 284 9.22 16.03 -41.86
N ALA A 285 10.43 16.43 -41.43
CA ALA A 285 11.53 16.72 -42.34
C ALA A 285 12.04 15.45 -43.04
N SER A 286 12.20 14.34 -42.31
CA SER A 286 12.65 13.06 -42.88
C SER A 286 11.70 12.51 -43.94
N LEU A 287 10.40 12.73 -43.80
CA LEU A 287 9.40 12.33 -44.79
C LEU A 287 9.66 12.91 -46.19
N ILE A 288 10.22 14.12 -46.26
CA ILE A 288 10.55 14.78 -47.53
C ILE A 288 11.78 14.14 -48.18
N GLU A 289 12.65 13.52 -47.38
CA GLU A 289 13.94 12.96 -47.79
C GLU A 289 13.89 11.47 -48.16
N ILE A 290 12.76 10.79 -47.95
CA ILE A 290 12.57 9.38 -48.31
C ILE A 290 12.72 9.21 -49.83
N ASP A 291 13.39 8.13 -50.25
CA ASP A 291 13.78 7.81 -51.63
C ASP A 291 14.75 8.83 -52.28
N HIS A 292 15.24 9.81 -51.52
CA HIS A 292 16.24 10.80 -51.94
C HIS A 292 17.55 10.67 -51.17
N THR A 293 17.53 10.98 -49.87
CA THR A 293 18.70 10.86 -48.98
C THR A 293 18.49 9.88 -47.84
N LEU A 294 17.24 9.44 -47.62
CA LEU A 294 16.84 8.39 -46.68
C LEU A 294 16.18 7.23 -47.43
N SER A 295 16.54 6.00 -47.05
CA SER A 295 16.00 4.79 -47.69
C SER A 295 14.59 4.43 -47.24
N THR A 296 14.21 4.78 -46.00
CA THR A 296 12.90 4.43 -45.43
C THR A 296 12.62 5.30 -44.19
N TRP A 297 11.47 5.06 -43.56
CA TRP A 297 11.02 5.75 -42.36
C TRP A 297 12.06 5.68 -41.22
N PRO A 298 12.48 6.81 -40.64
CA PRO A 298 13.39 6.80 -39.50
C PRO A 298 12.67 6.32 -38.25
N GLN A 299 13.23 5.32 -37.59
CA GLN A 299 12.72 4.78 -36.33
C GLN A 299 13.87 4.72 -35.34
N VAL A 300 13.63 5.19 -34.10
CA VAL A 300 14.57 5.08 -32.99
C VAL A 300 14.05 4.06 -31.98
N ALA A 301 14.95 3.27 -31.39
CA ALA A 301 14.58 2.23 -30.44
C ALA A 301 13.79 2.76 -29.23
N SER A 302 14.08 3.97 -28.75
CA SER A 302 13.39 4.59 -27.62
C SER A 302 11.89 4.76 -27.87
N ASP A 303 11.50 5.16 -29.07
CA ASP A 303 10.10 5.41 -29.41
C ASP A 303 9.34 4.08 -29.56
N VAL A 304 10.03 3.06 -30.05
CA VAL A 304 9.53 1.67 -30.13
C VAL A 304 9.30 1.09 -28.73
N VAL A 305 10.25 1.27 -27.80
CA VAL A 305 10.14 0.85 -26.40
C VAL A 305 9.02 1.60 -25.65
N LEU A 306 8.84 2.88 -25.94
CA LEU A 306 7.74 3.66 -25.38
C LEU A 306 6.37 3.11 -25.82
N GLY A 307 6.23 2.78 -27.11
CA GLY A 307 5.04 2.11 -27.64
C GLY A 307 4.76 0.78 -26.93
N ALA A 308 5.78 -0.05 -26.71
CA ALA A 308 5.65 -1.30 -25.96
C ALA A 308 5.11 -1.10 -24.54
N SER A 309 5.58 -0.05 -23.86
CA SER A 309 5.13 0.28 -22.51
C SER A 309 3.65 0.68 -22.49
N ALA A 310 3.20 1.48 -23.46
CA ALA A 310 1.82 1.92 -23.56
C ALA A 310 0.86 0.78 -23.96
N LEU A 311 1.27 -0.09 -24.88
CA LEU A 311 0.45 -1.20 -25.36
C LEU A 311 0.32 -2.31 -24.30
N ALA A 312 1.36 -2.57 -23.51
CA ALA A 312 1.27 -3.49 -22.38
C ALA A 312 0.26 -3.01 -21.31
N GLU A 313 0.24 -1.71 -21.02
CA GLU A 313 -0.78 -1.09 -20.17
C GLU A 313 -2.19 -1.25 -20.77
N GLY A 314 -2.33 -1.02 -22.08
CA GLY A 314 -3.60 -1.22 -22.79
C GLY A 314 -4.10 -2.67 -22.69
N VAL A 315 -3.21 -3.65 -22.89
CA VAL A 315 -3.52 -5.09 -22.73
C VAL A 315 -3.97 -5.40 -21.31
N ARG A 316 -3.26 -4.87 -20.29
CA ARG A 316 -3.64 -5.08 -18.89
C ARG A 316 -5.04 -4.56 -18.60
N ARG A 317 -5.34 -3.32 -19.00
CA ARG A 317 -6.67 -2.73 -18.79
C ARG A 317 -7.78 -3.54 -19.45
N ILE A 318 -7.56 -3.98 -20.70
CA ILE A 318 -8.54 -4.82 -21.41
C ILE A 318 -8.74 -6.14 -20.66
N GLY A 319 -7.65 -6.83 -20.32
CA GLY A 319 -7.68 -8.13 -19.67
C GLY A 319 -8.29 -8.12 -18.27
N LEU A 320 -8.12 -7.05 -17.51
CA LEU A 320 -8.69 -6.85 -16.17
C LEU A 320 -10.09 -6.23 -16.19
N GLY A 321 -10.61 -5.83 -17.35
CA GLY A 321 -11.91 -5.17 -17.47
C GLY A 321 -11.91 -3.72 -16.94
N GLU A 322 -10.75 -3.09 -16.87
CA GLU A 322 -10.59 -1.69 -16.47
C GLU A 322 -11.01 -0.73 -17.60
N GLU A 323 -11.17 0.54 -17.25
CA GLU A 323 -11.55 1.57 -18.23
C GLU A 323 -10.41 1.85 -19.22
N LEU A 324 -10.68 1.52 -20.49
CA LEU A 324 -9.89 1.90 -21.64
C LEU A 324 -10.81 2.15 -22.84
N ARG A 325 -10.96 3.43 -23.23
CA ARG A 325 -11.85 3.85 -24.33
C ARG A 325 -11.15 3.75 -25.68
N SER A 326 -11.93 3.56 -26.75
CA SER A 326 -11.42 3.74 -28.11
C SER A 326 -11.00 5.19 -28.36
N GLY A 327 -9.87 5.40 -29.04
CA GLY A 327 -9.36 6.73 -29.40
C GLY A 327 -7.85 6.74 -29.64
N ARG A 328 -7.30 7.95 -29.76
CA ARG A 328 -5.85 8.17 -29.86
C ARG A 328 -5.33 9.02 -28.72
N THR A 329 -4.10 8.76 -28.30
CA THR A 329 -3.35 9.62 -27.38
C THR A 329 -1.88 9.71 -27.78
N ARG A 330 -1.14 10.66 -27.20
CA ARG A 330 0.30 10.81 -27.38
C ARG A 330 0.99 10.82 -26.02
N ILE A 331 2.02 10.00 -25.88
CA ILE A 331 2.96 10.05 -24.76
C ILE A 331 4.24 10.70 -25.30
N ASP A 332 4.28 12.02 -25.36
CA ASP A 332 5.42 12.75 -25.95
C ASP A 332 6.51 13.00 -24.89
N ILE A 333 7.57 12.18 -24.92
CA ILE A 333 8.72 12.28 -24.01
C ILE A 333 9.46 13.62 -24.20
N GLY A 334 9.58 14.09 -25.44
CA GLY A 334 10.25 15.36 -25.73
C GLY A 334 9.49 16.53 -25.12
N TRP A 335 8.16 16.52 -25.21
CA TRP A 335 7.32 17.50 -24.53
C TRP A 335 7.45 17.40 -23.00
N ALA A 336 7.41 16.18 -22.43
CA ALA A 336 7.50 15.97 -20.99
C ALA A 336 8.82 16.49 -20.41
N LEU A 337 9.95 16.29 -21.10
CA LEU A 337 11.26 16.80 -20.68
C LEU A 337 11.36 18.34 -20.76
N ASN A 338 10.55 18.99 -21.59
CA ASN A 338 10.46 20.45 -21.60
C ASN A 338 9.71 21.01 -20.37
N GLN A 339 9.09 20.16 -19.54
CA GLN A 339 8.37 20.54 -18.32
C GLN A 339 9.20 20.35 -17.03
N LEU A 340 10.50 20.04 -17.12
CA LEU A 340 11.36 19.88 -15.95
C LEU A 340 11.47 21.20 -15.15
N ASP A 341 11.33 21.10 -13.83
CA ASP A 341 11.46 22.20 -12.87
C ASP A 341 12.21 21.72 -11.62
N GLU A 342 12.73 22.64 -10.80
CA GLU A 342 13.38 22.30 -9.53
C GLU A 342 12.35 21.71 -8.54
N PRO A 343 12.65 20.57 -7.89
CA PRO A 343 11.73 20.01 -6.90
C PRO A 343 11.57 20.97 -5.72
N ASP A 344 10.35 21.04 -5.18
CA ASP A 344 10.09 21.76 -3.93
C ASP A 344 10.81 21.05 -2.78
N MET A 345 12.04 21.49 -2.51
CA MET A 345 12.79 21.07 -1.34
C MET A 345 12.14 21.71 -0.12
N ALA A 346 11.04 21.11 0.36
CA ALA A 346 10.43 21.45 1.63
C ALA A 346 11.55 21.57 2.65
N GLN A 347 11.79 22.80 3.14
CA GLN A 347 12.85 23.11 4.06
C GLN A 347 12.58 22.31 5.34
N HIS A 348 13.14 21.11 5.43
CA HIS A 348 13.23 20.30 6.64
C HIS A 348 14.24 20.96 7.58
N ARG A 349 14.06 22.24 7.87
CA ARG A 349 14.69 22.86 9.01
C ARG A 349 13.89 22.41 10.22
N PRO A 350 14.52 21.77 11.21
CA PRO A 350 13.88 21.60 12.49
C PRO A 350 13.60 23.00 13.01
N VAL A 351 12.33 23.43 12.93
CA VAL A 351 11.88 24.64 13.60
C VAL A 351 12.01 24.33 15.09
N PRO A 352 12.82 25.10 15.85
CA PRO A 352 12.90 24.93 17.29
C PRO A 352 11.49 24.89 17.88
N ALA A 353 11.25 24.03 18.86
CA ALA A 353 9.98 24.06 19.57
C ALA A 353 9.79 25.46 20.16
N ASP A 354 8.70 26.14 19.79
CA ASP A 354 8.31 27.34 20.49
C ASP A 354 8.18 26.99 21.98
N PRO A 355 8.81 27.76 22.87
CA PRO A 355 8.65 27.56 24.30
C PRO A 355 7.16 27.65 24.64
N TYR A 356 6.60 26.53 25.09
CA TYR A 356 5.21 26.46 25.56
C TYR A 356 5.19 26.84 27.03
N GLU A 357 4.79 28.07 27.32
CA GLU A 357 4.45 28.50 28.67
C GLU A 357 2.93 28.41 28.85
N PRO A 358 2.44 27.57 29.77
CA PRO A 358 1.01 27.46 30.03
C PRO A 358 0.49 28.78 30.65
N PRO A 359 -0.50 29.46 30.07
CA PRO A 359 -1.04 30.70 30.62
C PRO A 359 -1.61 30.54 32.04
N GLU A 360 -1.43 31.58 32.85
CA GLU A 360 -1.95 31.65 34.22
C GLU A 360 -3.43 32.06 34.21
N LEU A 361 -4.29 31.18 34.72
CA LEU A 361 -5.70 31.50 34.96
C LEU A 361 -5.87 32.18 36.33
N PRO A 362 -6.68 33.25 36.44
CA PRO A 362 -6.73 34.07 37.64
C PRO A 362 -7.42 33.37 38.83
N GLY A 363 -6.87 33.58 40.02
CA GLY A 363 -7.46 33.13 41.29
C GLY A 363 -7.40 31.62 41.52
N THR A 364 -7.83 31.17 42.71
CA THR A 364 -7.79 29.75 43.10
C THR A 364 -8.60 28.86 42.16
N ALA A 365 -9.78 29.32 41.71
CA ALA A 365 -10.61 28.59 40.75
C ALA A 365 -9.89 28.42 39.39
N GLY A 366 -9.14 29.44 38.95
CA GLY A 366 -8.30 29.37 37.75
C GLY A 366 -7.17 28.35 37.88
N ILE A 367 -6.49 28.31 39.03
CA ILE A 367 -5.44 27.31 39.30
C ILE A 367 -5.99 25.88 39.22
N ILE A 368 -7.16 25.64 39.82
CA ILE A 368 -7.81 24.32 39.79
C ILE A 368 -8.22 23.95 38.35
N ALA A 369 -8.73 24.91 37.57
CA ALA A 369 -9.07 24.69 36.17
C ALA A 369 -7.83 24.36 35.32
N ALA A 370 -6.72 25.07 35.54
CA ALA A 370 -5.45 24.83 34.87
C ALA A 370 -4.89 23.42 35.19
N ALA A 371 -5.05 22.95 36.44
CA ALA A 371 -4.71 21.58 36.81
C ALA A 371 -5.63 20.56 36.10
N ALA A 372 -6.94 20.80 36.07
CA ALA A 372 -7.90 19.90 35.42
C ALA A 372 -7.58 19.67 33.94
N ILE A 373 -7.29 20.75 33.18
CA ILE A 373 -6.99 20.62 31.74
C ILE A 373 -5.64 19.95 31.45
N ARG A 374 -4.74 19.81 32.44
CA ARG A 374 -3.47 19.07 32.27
C ARG A 374 -3.64 17.55 32.21
N ALA A 375 -4.82 17.03 32.56
CA ALA A 375 -5.12 15.63 32.45
C ALA A 375 -4.83 15.06 31.04
N PRO A 376 -4.46 13.78 30.93
CA PRO A 376 -4.29 13.11 29.65
C PRO A 376 -5.64 12.83 28.98
N SER A 377 -5.64 12.77 27.65
CA SER A 377 -6.79 12.33 26.85
C SER A 377 -6.31 11.62 25.58
N GLY A 378 -7.13 10.72 25.02
CA GLY A 378 -6.82 10.04 23.76
C GLY A 378 -6.60 11.06 22.63
N GLY A 379 -5.54 10.88 21.84
CA GLY A 379 -5.17 11.84 20.78
C GLY A 379 -4.87 13.26 21.28
N ASN A 380 -4.80 13.50 22.60
CA ASN A 380 -4.81 14.83 23.21
C ASN A 380 -5.97 15.73 22.71
N VAL A 381 -7.14 15.13 22.44
CA VAL A 381 -8.33 15.84 21.93
C VAL A 381 -8.99 16.72 22.99
N GLN A 382 -8.70 16.48 24.28
CA GLN A 382 -9.19 17.23 25.43
C GLN A 382 -10.73 17.33 25.41
N PRO A 383 -11.44 16.20 25.59
CA PRO A 383 -12.87 16.06 25.29
C PRO A 383 -13.76 16.64 26.40
N TRP A 384 -13.39 17.80 26.95
CA TRP A 384 -14.05 18.42 28.09
C TRP A 384 -14.26 19.92 27.90
N HIS A 385 -15.26 20.45 28.60
CA HIS A 385 -15.30 21.87 28.98
C HIS A 385 -15.19 21.99 30.50
N VAL A 386 -14.20 22.74 30.95
CA VAL A 386 -14.01 23.06 32.37
C VAL A 386 -14.60 24.44 32.63
N GLN A 387 -15.58 24.52 33.53
CA GLN A 387 -16.10 25.79 34.03
C GLN A 387 -15.68 25.97 35.48
N ALA A 388 -14.98 27.06 35.75
CA ALA A 388 -14.50 27.41 37.07
C ALA A 388 -15.26 28.60 37.63
N GLY A 389 -16.06 28.35 38.66
CA GLY A 389 -16.77 29.37 39.42
C GLY A 389 -16.19 29.56 40.83
N PRO A 390 -16.69 30.54 41.59
CA PRO A 390 -16.20 30.84 42.94
C PRO A 390 -16.52 29.74 43.96
N THR A 391 -17.53 28.90 43.70
CA THR A 391 -18.05 27.89 44.64
C THR A 391 -17.96 26.47 44.10
N GLU A 392 -17.68 26.28 42.82
CA GLU A 392 -17.60 24.95 42.20
C GLU A 392 -16.81 24.98 40.89
N ILE A 393 -16.28 23.82 40.52
CA ILE A 393 -15.69 23.51 39.23
C ILE A 393 -16.53 22.41 38.58
N THR A 394 -16.97 22.62 37.34
CA THR A 394 -17.64 21.58 36.54
C THR A 394 -16.78 21.17 35.35
N ILE A 395 -16.77 19.87 35.04
CA ILE A 395 -16.05 19.28 33.91
C ILE A 395 -17.05 18.44 33.13
N ASP A 396 -17.48 18.98 31.99
CA ASP A 396 -18.51 18.38 31.13
C ASP A 396 -17.84 17.66 29.95
N ILE A 397 -18.28 16.44 29.61
CA ILE A 397 -17.90 15.83 28.32
C ILE A 397 -18.35 16.74 27.18
N ALA A 398 -17.41 17.06 26.30
CA ALA A 398 -17.61 17.82 25.07
C ALA A 398 -17.85 16.85 23.91
N ALA A 399 -19.12 16.51 23.64
CA ALA A 399 -19.47 15.50 22.65
C ALA A 399 -18.94 15.78 21.23
N GLN A 400 -18.63 17.04 20.90
CA GLN A 400 -18.01 17.42 19.63
C GLN A 400 -16.52 17.06 19.48
N HIS A 401 -15.85 16.65 20.56
CA HIS A 401 -14.41 16.32 20.58
C HIS A 401 -14.17 14.81 20.74
N THR A 402 -15.13 13.99 20.29
CA THR A 402 -15.04 12.52 20.32
C THR A 402 -14.41 11.96 19.03
N SER A 403 -14.05 10.68 19.06
CA SER A 403 -13.57 9.91 17.90
C SER A 403 -14.27 8.56 17.84
N THR A 404 -14.11 7.83 16.75
CA THR A 404 -14.72 6.50 16.59
C THR A 404 -14.25 5.51 17.65
N MET A 405 -13.00 5.65 18.12
CA MET A 405 -12.44 4.82 19.20
C MET A 405 -13.02 5.17 20.58
N ASP A 406 -13.64 6.33 20.74
CA ASP A 406 -14.32 6.75 21.98
C ASP A 406 -15.76 6.18 22.03
N VAL A 407 -15.85 4.85 21.99
CA VAL A 407 -17.12 4.11 21.92
C VAL A 407 -18.03 4.51 23.09
N GLY A 408 -19.18 5.10 22.77
CA GLY A 408 -20.16 5.53 23.75
C GLY A 408 -19.65 6.60 24.72
N PHE A 409 -18.64 7.40 24.37
CA PHE A 409 -17.98 8.40 25.24
C PHE A 409 -17.20 7.82 26.42
N ARG A 410 -16.88 6.52 26.42
CA ARG A 410 -16.18 5.85 27.53
C ARG A 410 -14.76 6.39 27.71
N GLY A 411 -14.02 6.60 26.62
CA GLY A 411 -12.69 7.21 26.65
C GLY A 411 -12.75 8.69 27.08
N SER A 412 -13.77 9.42 26.67
CA SER A 412 -14.04 10.78 27.17
C SER A 412 -14.32 10.81 28.67
N ALA A 413 -15.08 9.83 29.19
CA ALA A 413 -15.33 9.70 30.62
C ALA A 413 -14.05 9.39 31.42
N VAL A 414 -13.16 8.53 30.90
CA VAL A 414 -11.81 8.33 31.48
C VAL A 414 -11.07 9.66 31.57
N ALA A 415 -11.10 10.45 30.50
CA ALA A 415 -10.43 11.75 30.43
C ALA A 415 -11.00 12.74 31.46
N VAL A 416 -12.34 12.84 31.59
CA VAL A 416 -13.01 13.66 32.61
C VAL A 416 -12.69 13.20 34.04
N GLY A 417 -12.60 11.89 34.26
CA GLY A 417 -12.17 11.30 35.52
C GLY A 417 -10.77 11.73 35.96
N ALA A 418 -9.81 11.67 35.03
CA ALA A 418 -8.45 12.14 35.26
C ALA A 418 -8.42 13.66 35.54
N ALA A 419 -9.20 14.45 34.78
CA ALA A 419 -9.33 15.89 35.00
C ALA A 419 -9.92 16.24 36.37
N LEU A 420 -10.91 15.47 36.85
CA LEU A 420 -11.49 15.62 38.18
C LEU A 420 -10.46 15.30 39.28
N LEU A 421 -9.63 14.27 39.11
CA LEU A 421 -8.56 13.98 40.07
C LEU A 421 -7.58 15.16 40.14
N ASN A 422 -7.15 15.68 38.99
CA ASN A 422 -6.23 16.81 38.97
C ASN A 422 -6.83 18.06 39.62
N ALA A 423 -8.13 18.30 39.42
CA ALA A 423 -8.85 19.36 40.12
C ALA A 423 -8.89 19.14 41.64
N ARG A 424 -9.13 17.91 42.12
CA ARG A 424 -9.11 17.56 43.55
C ARG A 424 -7.73 17.76 44.17
N ILE A 425 -6.67 17.33 43.49
CA ILE A 425 -5.27 17.52 43.91
C ILE A 425 -4.96 19.01 44.09
N ALA A 426 -5.29 19.83 43.09
CA ALA A 426 -5.11 21.28 43.18
C ALA A 426 -5.95 21.91 44.30
N ALA A 427 -7.23 21.53 44.43
CA ALA A 427 -8.10 22.06 45.49
C ALA A 427 -7.58 21.69 46.89
N ALA A 428 -7.04 20.48 47.06
CA ALA A 428 -6.45 20.04 48.32
C ALA A 428 -5.22 20.87 48.72
N ALA A 429 -4.31 21.11 47.76
CA ALA A 429 -3.10 21.92 47.95
C ALA A 429 -3.41 23.39 48.26
N HIS A 430 -4.58 23.88 47.83
CA HIS A 430 -5.05 25.24 48.08
C HIS A 430 -6.10 25.34 49.20
N HIS A 431 -6.31 24.29 49.99
CA HIS A 431 -7.25 24.25 51.12
C HIS A 431 -8.71 24.61 50.77
N VAL A 432 -9.14 24.28 49.55
CA VAL A 432 -10.52 24.51 49.06
C VAL A 432 -11.21 23.23 48.57
N LEU A 433 -10.75 22.06 49.03
CA LEU A 433 -11.30 20.76 48.66
C LEU A 433 -12.69 20.57 49.29
N GLY A 434 -13.68 20.29 48.45
CA GLY A 434 -15.03 19.92 48.88
C GLY A 434 -15.54 18.63 48.23
N PRO A 435 -16.84 18.32 48.40
CA PRO A 435 -17.43 17.09 47.89
C PRO A 435 -17.48 17.07 46.35
N VAL A 436 -17.41 15.85 45.79
CA VAL A 436 -17.49 15.60 44.35
C VAL A 436 -18.74 14.82 43.98
N SER A 437 -19.30 15.09 42.79
CA SER A 437 -20.37 14.30 42.18
C SER A 437 -20.07 13.96 40.72
N LEU A 438 -20.65 12.86 40.26
CA LEU A 438 -20.65 12.40 38.87
C LEU A 438 -22.09 12.15 38.46
N ASP A 439 -22.57 12.96 37.52
CA ASP A 439 -23.96 13.00 37.11
C ASP A 439 -24.06 12.80 35.59
N ASP A 440 -24.90 11.86 35.16
CA ASP A 440 -25.10 11.59 33.73
C ASP A 440 -26.14 12.54 33.14
N HIS A 441 -25.97 12.90 31.85
CA HIS A 441 -26.96 13.63 31.05
C HIS A 441 -27.37 15.00 31.62
N VAL A 442 -26.43 15.72 32.24
CA VAL A 442 -26.66 17.07 32.77
C VAL A 442 -26.39 18.12 31.68
N ASN A 443 -27.33 19.05 31.46
CA ASN A 443 -27.20 20.16 30.52
C ASN A 443 -26.77 19.75 29.09
N GLY A 444 -27.14 18.55 28.65
CA GLY A 444 -26.78 18.01 27.33
C GLY A 444 -25.41 17.35 27.25
N SER A 445 -24.63 17.32 28.33
CA SER A 445 -23.38 16.55 28.41
C SER A 445 -23.65 15.10 28.79
N PRO A 446 -23.02 14.10 28.13
CA PRO A 446 -23.16 12.69 28.51
C PRO A 446 -22.79 12.41 29.98
N LEU A 447 -21.75 13.10 30.49
CA LEU A 447 -21.29 13.00 31.87
C LEU A 447 -20.73 14.35 32.33
N THR A 448 -21.13 14.77 33.53
CA THR A 448 -20.60 15.95 34.21
C THR A 448 -19.97 15.53 35.54
N ALA A 449 -18.71 15.93 35.75
CA ALA A 449 -18.06 15.89 37.04
C ALA A 449 -18.14 17.25 37.72
N THR A 450 -18.52 17.30 38.99
CA THR A 450 -18.57 18.54 39.77
C THR A 450 -17.74 18.42 41.04
N LEU A 451 -16.87 19.40 41.28
CA LEU A 451 -16.14 19.59 42.53
C LEU A 451 -16.68 20.86 43.20
N LYS A 452 -17.32 20.71 44.36
CA LYS A 452 -17.69 21.87 45.19
C LYS A 452 -16.43 22.39 45.90
N LEU A 453 -16.31 23.70 45.99
CA LEU A 453 -15.21 24.36 46.73
C LEU A 453 -15.70 24.73 48.13
N SER A 454 -14.98 24.27 49.13
CA SER A 454 -15.25 24.52 50.55
C SER A 454 -13.95 24.48 51.35
N ASP A 455 -13.92 25.05 52.56
CA ASP A 455 -12.75 24.97 53.43
C ASP A 455 -12.43 23.52 53.80
N GLY A 456 -11.41 22.95 53.15
CA GLY A 456 -11.09 21.53 53.22
C GLY A 456 -9.79 21.18 52.50
N THR A 457 -9.12 20.12 52.95
CA THR A 457 -7.85 19.64 52.38
C THR A 457 -7.71 18.14 52.62
N ASP A 458 -6.86 17.50 51.82
CA ASP A 458 -6.40 16.13 51.99
C ASP A 458 -4.88 16.15 51.82
N PRO A 459 -4.08 15.88 52.87
CA PRO A 459 -2.62 15.95 52.79
C PRO A 459 -2.03 15.02 51.73
N GLY A 460 -2.59 13.83 51.55
CA GLY A 460 -2.12 12.86 50.56
C GLY A 460 -2.34 13.35 49.13
N LEU A 461 -3.48 14.00 48.87
CA LEU A 461 -3.72 14.65 47.57
C LEU A 461 -2.89 15.92 47.39
N ALA A 462 -2.73 16.73 48.44
CA ALA A 462 -1.95 17.97 48.38
C ALA A 462 -0.48 17.71 48.04
N ASP A 463 0.12 16.65 48.58
CA ASP A 463 1.50 16.23 48.29
C ASP A 463 1.72 15.81 46.82
N LEU A 464 0.64 15.47 46.10
CA LEU A 464 0.68 15.11 44.68
C LEU A 464 0.60 16.30 43.74
N TYR A 465 0.45 17.52 44.24
CA TYR A 465 0.26 18.69 43.39
C TYR A 465 1.41 18.90 42.40
N GLN A 466 2.65 19.01 42.90
CA GLN A 466 3.80 19.18 42.01
C GLN A 466 4.04 17.97 41.07
N PRO A 467 4.03 16.72 41.57
CA PRO A 467 4.11 15.52 40.72
C PRO A 467 3.08 15.46 39.58
N MET A 468 1.83 15.88 39.84
CA MET A 468 0.77 15.95 38.85
C MET A 468 1.07 16.98 37.75
N LEU A 469 1.65 18.13 38.09
CA LEU A 469 2.06 19.14 37.08
C LEU A 469 3.21 18.64 36.20
N GLU A 470 4.09 17.79 36.74
CA GLU A 470 5.25 17.22 36.06
C GLU A 470 4.91 15.98 35.20
N ARG A 471 3.70 15.41 35.35
CA ARG A 471 3.28 14.19 34.66
C ARG A 471 3.36 14.36 33.13
N GLU A 472 4.05 13.43 32.48
CA GLU A 472 4.27 13.43 31.03
C GLU A 472 3.79 12.13 30.36
N THR A 473 3.65 12.19 29.04
CA THR A 473 3.46 11.01 28.19
C THR A 473 4.75 10.70 27.47
N ASN A 474 5.36 9.57 27.78
CA ASN A 474 6.70 9.24 27.34
C ASN A 474 6.69 8.15 26.28
N ARG A 475 6.91 8.52 25.01
CA ARG A 475 6.85 7.58 23.88
C ARG A 475 8.19 7.04 23.46
N HIS A 476 9.29 7.31 24.18
CA HIS A 476 10.60 6.75 23.82
C HIS A 476 10.52 5.22 23.74
N HIS A 477 11.30 4.61 22.85
CA HIS A 477 11.33 3.15 22.71
C HIS A 477 11.46 2.46 24.08
N GLY A 478 12.32 3.00 24.96
CA GLY A 478 12.48 2.55 26.33
C GLY A 478 13.33 1.28 26.43
N SER A 479 13.56 0.84 27.67
CA SER A 479 14.23 -0.41 27.99
C SER A 479 13.52 -1.15 29.12
N PRO A 480 13.42 -2.49 29.06
CA PRO A 480 12.76 -3.27 30.09
C PRO A 480 13.62 -3.33 31.36
N ARG A 481 13.01 -3.05 32.51
CA ARG A 481 13.60 -3.20 33.84
C ARG A 481 12.58 -3.76 34.83
N PRO A 482 12.96 -4.70 35.70
CA PRO A 482 12.06 -5.18 36.75
C PRO A 482 11.56 -4.02 37.62
N ILE A 483 10.27 -4.05 37.94
CA ILE A 483 9.64 -3.13 38.90
C ILE A 483 9.65 -3.84 40.25
N ASP A 484 10.15 -3.19 41.29
CA ASP A 484 10.22 -3.78 42.63
C ASP A 484 8.82 -3.94 43.25
N THR A 485 8.70 -4.91 44.16
CA THR A 485 7.42 -5.27 44.79
C THR A 485 6.78 -4.11 45.55
N ALA A 486 7.57 -3.27 46.21
CA ALA A 486 7.02 -2.13 46.95
C ALA A 486 6.39 -1.11 45.99
N THR A 487 7.04 -0.86 44.84
CA THR A 487 6.47 -0.03 43.77
C THR A 487 5.18 -0.63 43.22
N ILE A 488 5.14 -1.94 42.95
CA ILE A 488 3.91 -2.61 42.50
C ILE A 488 2.77 -2.46 43.52
N GLU A 489 3.04 -2.66 44.81
CA GLU A 489 2.04 -2.51 45.88
C GLU A 489 1.51 -1.06 45.95
N MET A 490 2.37 -0.06 45.78
CA MET A 490 1.96 1.34 45.72
C MET A 490 1.06 1.64 44.52
N LEU A 491 1.39 1.11 43.33
CA LEU A 491 0.57 1.30 42.13
C LEU A 491 -0.79 0.60 42.25
N CYS A 492 -0.82 -0.61 42.80
CA CYS A 492 -2.06 -1.32 43.09
C CYS A 492 -2.91 -0.58 44.14
N GLY A 493 -2.27 0.02 45.15
CA GLY A 493 -2.92 0.86 46.16
C GLY A 493 -3.54 2.12 45.55
N ALA A 494 -2.79 2.81 44.68
CA ALA A 494 -3.26 3.98 43.93
C ALA A 494 -4.51 3.68 43.10
N ALA A 495 -4.52 2.58 42.35
CA ALA A 495 -5.71 2.19 41.59
C ALA A 495 -6.92 1.94 42.51
N LYS A 496 -6.73 1.20 43.60
CA LYS A 496 -7.79 0.86 44.56
C LYS A 496 -8.37 2.08 45.27
N GLN A 497 -7.54 3.08 45.57
CA GLN A 497 -7.97 4.31 46.24
C GLN A 497 -9.06 5.04 45.46
N GLU A 498 -8.99 5.01 44.13
CA GLU A 498 -9.96 5.65 43.23
C GLU A 498 -11.00 4.66 42.67
N GLY A 499 -11.12 3.47 43.28
CA GLY A 499 -12.13 2.47 42.92
C GLY A 499 -11.80 1.62 41.69
N GLY A 500 -10.55 1.66 41.21
CA GLY A 500 -10.05 0.81 40.14
C GLY A 500 -9.26 -0.41 40.64
N GLN A 501 -8.89 -1.28 39.71
CA GLN A 501 -7.99 -2.41 39.93
C GLN A 501 -6.90 -2.39 38.87
N LEU A 502 -5.65 -2.52 39.31
CA LEU A 502 -4.48 -2.62 38.44
C LEU A 502 -4.15 -4.09 38.16
N HIS A 503 -3.97 -4.41 36.89
CA HIS A 503 -3.51 -5.71 36.41
C HIS A 503 -2.17 -5.55 35.72
N LEU A 504 -1.17 -6.36 36.07
CA LEU A 504 0.19 -6.25 35.56
C LEU A 504 0.60 -7.51 34.82
N ILE A 505 1.04 -7.33 33.57
CA ILE A 505 1.74 -8.35 32.79
C ILE A 505 3.24 -7.99 32.85
N THR A 506 4.04 -8.86 33.44
CA THR A 506 5.49 -8.67 33.62
C THR A 506 6.32 -9.80 33.02
N ASP A 507 5.71 -10.96 32.78
CA ASP A 507 6.36 -12.07 32.10
C ASP A 507 6.68 -11.73 30.64
N ARG A 508 7.83 -12.20 30.17
CA ARG A 508 8.36 -11.82 28.85
C ARG A 508 7.60 -12.46 27.70
N ASP A 509 7.15 -13.69 27.86
CA ASP A 509 6.38 -14.40 26.83
C ASP A 509 4.96 -13.84 26.77
N GLU A 510 4.38 -13.50 27.92
CA GLU A 510 3.09 -12.81 27.99
C GLU A 510 3.14 -11.42 27.35
N ILE A 511 4.19 -10.62 27.62
CA ILE A 511 4.41 -9.33 26.95
C ILE A 511 4.54 -9.53 25.42
N ALA A 512 5.25 -10.55 24.97
CA ALA A 512 5.39 -10.83 23.54
C ALA A 512 4.08 -11.25 22.88
N TYR A 513 3.22 -11.98 23.60
CA TYR A 513 1.87 -12.31 23.14
C TYR A 513 0.98 -11.07 23.08
N ALA A 514 0.98 -10.24 24.13
CA ALA A 514 0.28 -8.95 24.14
C ALA A 514 0.74 -8.02 23.02
N ALA A 515 2.05 -7.99 22.71
CA ALA A 515 2.60 -7.21 21.60
C ALA A 515 1.99 -7.61 20.26
N GLY A 516 1.75 -8.91 20.03
CA GLY A 516 1.05 -9.39 18.84
C GLY A 516 -0.40 -8.90 18.77
N ILE A 517 -1.13 -8.95 19.88
CA ILE A 517 -2.52 -8.50 19.96
C ILE A 517 -2.65 -7.00 19.69
N LEU A 518 -1.81 -6.20 20.35
CA LEU A 518 -1.86 -4.74 20.23
C LEU A 518 -1.38 -4.27 18.84
N ALA A 519 -0.37 -4.93 18.26
CA ALA A 519 0.06 -4.66 16.89
C ALA A 519 -1.01 -4.99 15.84
N ALA A 520 -1.74 -6.09 16.01
CA ALA A 520 -2.87 -6.44 15.14
C ALA A 520 -3.99 -5.40 15.24
N SER A 521 -4.30 -4.93 16.45
CA SER A 521 -5.27 -3.84 16.63
C SER A 521 -4.83 -2.53 15.97
N ASP A 522 -3.54 -2.20 16.00
CA ASP A 522 -3.01 -0.98 15.37
C ASP A 522 -3.02 -1.09 13.84
N ARG A 523 -2.71 -2.27 13.30
CA ARG A 523 -2.92 -2.59 11.87
C ARG A 523 -4.37 -2.34 11.46
N THR A 524 -5.36 -2.78 12.24
CA THR A 524 -6.78 -2.51 11.95
C THR A 524 -7.08 -1.00 11.92
N ARG A 525 -6.44 -0.21 12.79
CA ARG A 525 -6.57 1.26 12.81
C ARG A 525 -6.08 1.89 11.51
N TYR A 526 -4.93 1.44 10.99
CA TYR A 526 -4.41 1.90 9.69
C TYR A 526 -5.28 1.48 8.49
N LEU A 527 -5.79 0.25 8.50
CA LEU A 527 -6.51 -0.32 7.35
C LEU A 527 -8.00 0.08 7.31
N THR A 528 -8.55 0.61 8.39
CA THR A 528 -9.94 1.08 8.43
C THR A 528 -10.00 2.56 8.03
N PRO A 529 -10.64 2.95 6.92
CA PRO A 529 -10.53 4.30 6.37
C PRO A 529 -10.92 5.43 7.35
N ARG A 530 -11.98 5.22 8.14
CA ARG A 530 -12.45 6.20 9.12
C ARG A 530 -11.46 6.36 10.28
N LEU A 531 -11.00 5.24 10.84
CA LEU A 531 -10.02 5.23 11.94
C LEU A 531 -8.68 5.82 11.51
N HIS A 532 -8.22 5.49 10.30
CA HIS A 532 -6.99 6.03 9.72
C HIS A 532 -7.04 7.55 9.57
N LYS A 533 -8.14 8.07 9.02
CA LYS A 533 -8.35 9.51 8.86
C LYS A 533 -8.33 10.23 10.21
N GLU A 534 -9.02 9.70 11.21
CA GLU A 534 -9.05 10.26 12.56
C GLU A 534 -7.65 10.23 13.21
N MET A 535 -6.95 9.09 13.13
CA MET A 535 -5.57 8.96 13.60
C MET A 535 -4.61 9.98 12.98
N VAL A 536 -4.66 10.17 11.65
CA VAL A 536 -3.82 11.18 10.97
C VAL A 536 -4.19 12.59 11.41
N SER A 537 -5.48 12.87 11.66
CA SER A 537 -5.94 14.18 12.13
C SER A 537 -5.54 14.51 13.57
N GLU A 538 -5.09 13.52 14.34
CA GLU A 538 -4.55 13.73 15.69
C GLU A 538 -3.11 14.29 15.65
N LEU A 539 -2.39 14.19 14.53
CA LEU A 539 -0.99 14.61 14.45
C LEU A 539 -0.85 16.12 14.25
N ARG A 540 0.20 16.71 14.83
CA ARG A 540 0.57 18.13 14.66
C ARG A 540 2.02 18.27 14.24
N TRP A 541 2.25 19.08 13.21
CA TRP A 541 3.58 19.48 12.76
C TRP A 541 3.97 20.83 13.36
N PRO A 542 5.29 21.09 13.52
CA PRO A 542 5.75 22.42 13.89
C PRO A 542 5.25 23.48 12.91
N GLY A 543 4.48 24.45 13.40
CA GLY A 543 3.90 25.54 12.60
C GLY A 543 2.43 25.36 12.22
N ASP A 544 1.78 24.26 12.61
CA ASP A 544 0.32 24.09 12.44
C ASP A 544 -0.47 25.14 13.24
N ASP A 545 -1.67 25.50 12.72
CA ASP A 545 -2.52 26.56 13.28
C ASP A 545 -3.09 26.25 14.68
N ASP A 546 -3.24 24.98 15.06
CA ASP A 546 -3.77 24.53 16.37
C ASP A 546 -2.80 23.54 17.06
N PRO A 547 -1.69 24.03 17.63
CA PRO A 547 -0.67 23.17 18.24
C PRO A 547 -1.04 22.69 19.66
N ASP A 548 -2.12 23.24 20.24
CA ASP A 548 -2.52 23.00 21.63
C ASP A 548 -3.48 21.81 21.80
N THR A 549 -3.94 21.24 20.69
CA THR A 549 -4.62 19.94 20.62
C THR A 549 -3.84 18.96 19.74
N GLY A 550 -4.12 17.66 19.86
CA GLY A 550 -3.38 16.67 19.06
C GLY A 550 -2.01 16.30 19.64
N ILE A 551 -1.31 15.43 18.92
CA ILE A 551 -0.02 14.87 19.25
C ILE A 551 1.03 15.52 18.34
N ASP A 552 1.91 16.32 18.94
CA ASP A 552 3.10 16.83 18.26
C ASP A 552 3.95 15.65 17.75
N VAL A 553 4.26 15.62 16.46
CA VAL A 553 5.04 14.53 15.85
C VAL A 553 6.41 14.34 16.50
N ARG A 554 6.98 15.38 17.11
CA ARG A 554 8.24 15.29 17.86
C ARG A 554 8.09 14.51 19.17
N SER A 555 6.88 14.43 19.71
CA SER A 555 6.56 13.65 20.92
C SER A 555 6.38 12.16 20.67
N LEU A 556 6.42 11.73 19.40
CA LEU A 556 6.34 10.32 19.01
C LEU A 556 7.69 9.60 19.16
N GLU A 557 8.79 10.35 19.31
CA GLU A 557 10.15 9.79 19.47
C GLU A 557 10.51 8.86 18.30
N LEU A 558 10.20 9.30 17.08
CA LEU A 558 10.50 8.62 15.81
C LEU A 558 11.87 9.07 15.28
N ASP A 559 12.61 8.13 14.70
CA ASP A 559 13.83 8.47 13.95
C ASP A 559 13.54 9.09 12.58
N THR A 560 14.59 9.54 11.88
CA THR A 560 14.43 10.21 10.57
C THR A 560 13.81 9.30 9.50
N GLY A 561 14.09 8.00 9.54
CA GLY A 561 13.53 7.03 8.60
C GLY A 561 12.05 6.75 8.87
N GLU A 562 11.68 6.62 10.14
CA GLU A 562 10.30 6.47 10.60
C GLU A 562 9.44 7.71 10.30
N LEU A 563 9.99 8.91 10.51
CA LEU A 563 9.34 10.17 10.13
C LEU A 563 9.09 10.25 8.62
N ALA A 564 10.05 9.82 7.80
CA ALA A 564 9.85 9.77 6.33
C ALA A 564 8.79 8.73 5.94
N MET A 565 8.72 7.60 6.66
CA MET A 565 7.68 6.60 6.44
C MET A 565 6.29 7.13 6.80
N LEU A 566 6.18 8.07 7.75
CA LEU A 566 4.92 8.68 8.13
C LEU A 566 4.19 9.35 6.96
N ASP A 567 4.92 9.93 6.00
CA ASP A 567 4.32 10.53 4.79
C ASP A 567 3.63 9.48 3.90
N ILE A 568 4.16 8.25 3.86
CA ILE A 568 3.52 7.12 3.18
C ILE A 568 2.35 6.61 4.03
N LEU A 569 2.53 6.47 5.35
CA LEU A 569 1.51 5.95 6.26
C LEU A 569 0.28 6.85 6.35
N ARG A 570 0.42 8.16 6.09
CA ARG A 570 -0.70 9.12 6.06
C ARG A 570 -1.57 9.04 4.80
N ARG A 571 -1.12 8.30 3.77
CA ARG A 571 -1.82 8.21 2.49
C ARG A 571 -2.96 7.19 2.51
N THR A 572 -4.19 7.69 2.47
CA THR A 572 -5.40 6.84 2.44
C THR A 572 -5.46 5.93 1.21
N ASP A 573 -4.95 6.35 0.05
CA ASP A 573 -4.90 5.53 -1.15
C ASP A 573 -3.96 4.33 -0.99
N VAL A 574 -2.84 4.50 -0.27
CA VAL A 574 -1.92 3.40 0.06
C VAL A 574 -2.58 2.42 1.03
N MET A 575 -3.19 2.91 2.12
CA MET A 575 -3.88 2.03 3.10
C MET A 575 -5.03 1.25 2.47
N THR A 576 -5.77 1.87 1.56
CA THR A 576 -6.85 1.22 0.80
C THR A 576 -6.32 0.04 -0.02
N ARG A 577 -5.17 0.20 -0.68
CA ARG A 577 -4.53 -0.90 -1.43
C ARG A 577 -4.06 -2.01 -0.51
N LEU A 578 -3.41 -1.68 0.61
CA LEU A 578 -3.00 -2.68 1.59
C LEU A 578 -4.19 -3.47 2.15
N ALA A 579 -5.31 -2.81 2.42
CA ALA A 579 -6.53 -3.47 2.87
C ALA A 579 -7.12 -4.40 1.80
N GLN A 580 -7.18 -3.95 0.54
CA GLN A 580 -7.64 -4.76 -0.61
C GLN A 580 -6.77 -6.02 -0.83
N TRP A 581 -5.47 -5.90 -0.61
CA TRP A 581 -4.52 -7.01 -0.74
C TRP A 581 -4.44 -7.90 0.50
N ASN A 582 -5.20 -7.59 1.56
CA ASN A 582 -5.06 -8.17 2.90
C ASN A 582 -3.59 -8.17 3.40
N ALA A 583 -2.87 -7.08 3.11
CA ALA A 583 -1.47 -6.87 3.44
C ALA A 583 -1.33 -6.00 4.71
N GLY A 584 -0.20 -5.31 4.87
CA GLY A 584 0.01 -4.37 5.98
C GLY A 584 0.42 -5.04 7.30
N SER A 585 1.00 -6.23 7.27
CA SER A 585 1.53 -6.88 8.49
C SER A 585 2.57 -6.04 9.23
N ALA A 586 3.33 -5.22 8.49
CA ALA A 586 4.33 -4.32 9.05
C ALA A 586 3.75 -3.09 9.76
N LEU A 587 2.46 -2.76 9.55
CA LEU A 587 1.86 -1.53 10.09
C LEU A 587 1.81 -1.50 11.62
N GLY A 588 1.86 -2.67 12.27
CA GLY A 588 1.91 -2.79 13.73
C GLY A 588 3.31 -3.08 14.30
N GLU A 589 4.39 -3.11 13.48
CA GLU A 589 5.73 -3.49 13.94
C GLU A 589 6.30 -2.49 14.96
N ASP A 590 6.16 -1.18 14.74
CA ASP A 590 6.60 -0.17 15.72
C ASP A 590 5.88 -0.33 17.07
N ALA A 591 4.54 -0.50 17.04
CA ALA A 591 3.78 -0.77 18.24
C ALA A 591 4.24 -2.07 18.92
N ARG A 592 4.49 -3.14 18.15
CA ARG A 592 5.00 -4.42 18.66
C ARG A 592 6.35 -4.23 19.37
N ASP A 593 7.30 -3.58 18.73
CA ASP A 593 8.66 -3.40 19.24
C ASP A 593 8.67 -2.53 20.50
N ARG A 594 7.86 -1.47 20.53
CA ARG A 594 7.65 -0.64 21.72
C ARG A 594 7.04 -1.44 22.87
N ILE A 595 6.07 -2.33 22.62
CA ILE A 595 5.48 -3.17 23.66
C ILE A 595 6.50 -4.21 24.15
N LEU A 596 7.30 -4.80 23.27
CA LEU A 596 8.41 -5.69 23.65
C LEU A 596 9.44 -4.97 24.53
N ALA A 597 9.66 -3.67 24.36
CA ALA A 597 10.58 -2.90 25.19
C ALA A 597 10.06 -2.56 26.60
N SER A 598 8.83 -2.95 26.94
CA SER A 598 8.19 -2.61 28.22
C SER A 598 8.78 -3.38 29.41
N SER A 599 8.90 -2.71 30.55
CA SER A 599 9.06 -3.31 31.87
C SER A 599 7.81 -4.07 32.31
N ALA A 600 6.62 -3.50 32.06
CA ALA A 600 5.33 -4.11 32.33
C ALA A 600 4.25 -3.49 31.45
N LEU A 601 3.18 -4.25 31.19
CA LEU A 601 1.91 -3.70 30.73
C LEU A 601 0.94 -3.66 31.90
N ALA A 602 0.43 -2.47 32.16
CA ALA A 602 -0.40 -2.17 33.32
C ALA A 602 -1.79 -1.75 32.88
N THR A 603 -2.78 -2.62 33.09
CA THR A 603 -4.16 -2.31 32.71
C THR A 603 -4.96 -1.92 33.93
N VAL A 604 -5.53 -0.71 33.93
CA VAL A 604 -6.51 -0.31 34.94
C VAL A 604 -7.88 -0.79 34.50
N SER A 605 -8.65 -1.33 35.44
CA SER A 605 -10.04 -1.78 35.23
C SER A 605 -10.96 -1.28 36.33
N VAL A 606 -12.27 -1.23 36.06
CA VAL A 606 -13.31 -0.84 37.02
C VAL A 606 -14.50 -1.79 36.95
N PRO A 607 -15.20 -2.04 38.06
CA PRO A 607 -16.47 -2.75 38.03
C PRO A 607 -17.53 -1.90 37.34
N GLY A 608 -18.31 -2.51 36.45
CA GLY A 608 -19.36 -1.81 35.70
C GLY A 608 -18.94 -1.29 34.33
N GLN A 609 -19.91 -0.76 33.58
CA GLN A 609 -19.77 -0.35 32.18
C GLN A 609 -20.32 1.06 31.92
N GLY A 610 -20.80 1.76 32.97
CA GLY A 610 -21.35 3.11 32.85
C GLY A 610 -20.28 4.18 32.77
N LEU A 611 -20.63 5.38 32.28
CA LEU A 611 -19.68 6.49 32.16
C LEU A 611 -19.10 6.91 33.51
N ARG A 612 -19.88 6.85 34.60
CA ARG A 612 -19.40 7.11 35.96
C ARG A 612 -18.32 6.12 36.40
N ASP A 613 -18.43 4.86 35.99
CA ASP A 613 -17.43 3.84 36.31
C ASP A 613 -16.14 4.13 35.56
N TYR A 614 -16.22 4.45 34.26
CA TYR A 614 -15.07 4.89 33.47
C TYR A 614 -14.42 6.16 34.00
N ALA A 615 -15.18 7.12 34.52
CA ALA A 615 -14.62 8.32 35.16
C ALA A 615 -13.89 8.01 36.47
N LYS A 616 -14.40 7.11 37.32
CA LYS A 616 -13.62 6.60 38.46
C LYS A 616 -12.34 5.91 37.99
N GLY A 617 -12.44 5.11 36.92
CA GLY A 617 -11.30 4.49 36.27
C GLY A 617 -10.27 5.50 35.77
N GLY A 618 -10.71 6.62 35.22
CA GLY A 618 -9.88 7.73 34.80
C GLY A 618 -9.09 8.37 35.94
N ALA A 619 -9.73 8.60 37.08
CA ALA A 619 -9.04 9.04 38.28
C ALA A 619 -8.01 8.00 38.74
N ALA A 620 -8.35 6.71 38.74
CA ALA A 620 -7.41 5.64 39.07
C ALA A 620 -6.20 5.57 38.11
N VAL A 621 -6.43 5.73 36.81
CA VAL A 621 -5.37 5.81 35.78
C VAL A 621 -4.43 6.96 36.07
N GLU A 622 -4.96 8.17 36.30
CA GLU A 622 -4.14 9.36 36.52
C GLU A 622 -3.32 9.23 37.81
N LEU A 623 -3.91 8.71 38.89
CA LEU A 623 -3.18 8.47 40.14
C LEU A 623 -2.06 7.44 39.96
N VAL A 624 -2.34 6.31 39.30
CA VAL A 624 -1.32 5.29 38.98
C VAL A 624 -0.19 5.89 38.16
N TRP A 625 -0.50 6.72 37.18
CA TRP A 625 0.48 7.35 36.30
C TRP A 625 1.39 8.33 37.07
N ILE A 626 0.81 9.20 37.89
CA ILE A 626 1.57 10.15 38.73
C ILE A 626 2.53 9.38 39.65
N ILE A 627 2.02 8.37 40.37
CA ILE A 627 2.84 7.56 41.29
C ILE A 627 3.94 6.79 40.54
N ALA A 628 3.64 6.22 39.36
CA ALA A 628 4.64 5.52 38.55
C ALA A 628 5.79 6.46 38.16
N GLN A 629 5.47 7.67 37.69
CA GLN A 629 6.47 8.64 37.30
C GLN A 629 7.31 9.14 38.48
N GLN A 630 6.71 9.35 39.66
CA GLN A 630 7.47 9.67 40.89
C GLN A 630 8.47 8.57 41.28
N ARG A 631 8.22 7.32 40.87
CA ARG A 631 9.13 6.18 41.07
C ARG A 631 10.12 6.00 39.91
N GLY A 632 10.20 6.95 38.99
CA GLY A 632 11.13 6.93 37.86
C GLY A 632 10.72 6.00 36.72
N ILE A 633 9.44 5.65 36.64
CA ILE A 633 8.89 4.81 35.57
C ILE A 633 8.35 5.74 34.46
N SER A 634 8.84 5.57 33.24
CA SER A 634 8.26 6.22 32.06
C SER A 634 6.95 5.54 31.70
N VAL A 635 5.92 6.33 31.41
CA VAL A 635 4.56 5.84 31.14
C VAL A 635 4.06 6.31 29.77
N GLN A 636 3.54 5.37 28.98
CA GLN A 636 2.83 5.65 27.74
C GLN A 636 1.43 4.99 27.76
N PRO A 637 0.35 5.71 27.45
CA PRO A 637 -0.95 5.09 27.28
C PRO A 637 -1.00 4.34 25.95
N VAL A 638 -1.63 3.16 25.96
CA VAL A 638 -1.87 2.31 24.80
C VAL A 638 -3.38 2.07 24.71
N SER A 639 -3.98 2.52 23.62
CA SER A 639 -5.42 2.45 23.40
C SER A 639 -5.70 1.62 22.15
N PRO A 640 -5.83 0.29 22.25
CA PRO A 640 -6.22 -0.53 21.11
C PRO A 640 -7.65 -0.18 20.66
N VAL A 641 -7.94 -0.40 19.38
CA VAL A 641 -9.24 -0.08 18.74
C VAL A 641 -10.41 -0.73 19.49
N PHE A 642 -10.20 -1.95 20.00
CA PHE A 642 -11.22 -2.70 20.71
C PHE A 642 -11.46 -2.27 22.17
N LEU A 643 -10.66 -1.34 22.74
CA LEU A 643 -10.58 -1.13 24.19
C LEU A 643 -11.94 -0.88 24.86
N TYR A 644 -12.80 -0.08 24.23
CA TYR A 644 -14.05 0.38 24.80
C TYR A 644 -15.30 -0.31 24.24
N ALA A 645 -15.18 -1.26 23.33
CA ALA A 645 -16.32 -2.01 22.79
C ALA A 645 -16.75 -3.15 23.73
N HIS A 646 -18.05 -3.43 23.84
CA HIS A 646 -18.60 -4.49 24.71
C HIS A 646 -19.48 -5.49 23.97
N ASN A 647 -19.94 -5.18 22.75
CA ASN A 647 -20.85 -6.01 21.99
C ASN A 647 -20.54 -5.95 20.49
N GLN A 648 -21.10 -6.90 19.74
CA GLN A 648 -20.83 -7.04 18.30
C GLN A 648 -21.15 -5.77 17.51
N ALA A 649 -22.26 -5.08 17.81
CA ALA A 649 -22.63 -3.86 17.09
C ALA A 649 -21.58 -2.76 17.26
N GLU A 650 -20.99 -2.62 18.45
CA GLU A 650 -19.90 -1.68 18.70
C GLU A 650 -18.61 -2.08 17.94
N PHE A 651 -18.33 -3.37 17.76
CA PHE A 651 -17.21 -3.83 16.91
C PHE A 651 -17.45 -3.56 15.42
N ASP A 652 -18.68 -3.77 14.95
CA ASP A 652 -19.09 -3.49 13.58
C ASP A 652 -18.99 -1.98 13.27
N ASP A 653 -19.37 -1.12 14.23
CA ASP A 653 -19.26 0.33 14.14
C ASP A 653 -17.79 0.82 14.12
N LEU A 654 -16.90 0.15 14.85
CA LEU A 654 -15.46 0.43 14.84
C LEU A 654 -14.85 0.07 13.47
N SER A 655 -15.12 -1.15 12.99
CA SER A 655 -14.67 -1.61 11.68
C SER A 655 -15.42 -2.86 11.24
N ALA A 656 -16.43 -2.70 10.38
CA ALA A 656 -17.21 -3.82 9.83
C ALA A 656 -16.33 -4.89 9.14
N GLN A 657 -15.18 -4.52 8.57
CA GLN A 657 -14.26 -5.45 7.93
C GLN A 657 -13.50 -6.33 8.94
N PHE A 658 -13.20 -5.79 10.12
CA PHE A 658 -12.32 -6.42 11.11
C PHE A 658 -13.01 -6.68 12.45
N ALA A 659 -14.35 -6.63 12.51
CA ALA A 659 -15.12 -6.70 13.75
C ALA A 659 -14.87 -8.00 14.53
N ASP A 660 -14.92 -9.15 13.86
CA ASP A 660 -14.66 -10.46 14.47
C ASP A 660 -13.21 -10.58 14.98
N GLU A 661 -12.25 -10.03 14.23
CA GLU A 661 -10.84 -9.98 14.62
C GLU A 661 -10.67 -9.13 15.88
N LEU A 662 -11.24 -7.91 15.91
CA LEU A 662 -11.21 -7.02 17.08
C LEU A 662 -11.84 -7.67 18.32
N ALA A 663 -12.98 -8.35 18.15
CA ALA A 663 -13.65 -9.05 19.25
C ALA A 663 -12.80 -10.21 19.79
N GLN A 664 -12.09 -10.94 18.92
CA GLN A 664 -11.16 -11.99 19.32
C GLN A 664 -9.94 -11.42 20.05
N LEU A 665 -9.30 -10.39 19.48
CA LEU A 665 -8.16 -9.70 20.09
C LEU A 665 -8.49 -9.17 21.49
N GLN A 666 -9.69 -8.61 21.68
CA GLN A 666 -10.14 -8.16 23.00
C GLN A 666 -10.26 -9.31 24.00
N ARG A 667 -10.89 -10.42 23.62
CA ARG A 667 -11.04 -11.60 24.50
C ARG A 667 -9.69 -12.14 24.92
N ASP A 668 -8.77 -12.28 23.97
CA ASP A 668 -7.43 -12.80 24.22
C ASP A 668 -6.64 -11.88 25.15
N PHE A 669 -6.70 -10.56 24.92
CA PHE A 669 -6.03 -9.60 25.80
C PHE A 669 -6.62 -9.59 27.22
N ARG A 670 -7.95 -9.60 27.35
CA ARG A 670 -8.62 -9.62 28.66
C ARG A 670 -8.28 -10.88 29.46
N GLY A 671 -8.24 -12.03 28.78
CA GLY A 671 -7.81 -13.29 29.38
C GLY A 671 -6.37 -13.25 29.85
N LEU A 672 -5.46 -12.75 29.00
CA LEU A 672 -4.04 -12.60 29.32
C LEU A 672 -3.81 -11.63 30.50
N ALA A 673 -4.49 -10.48 30.51
CA ALA A 673 -4.37 -9.49 31.56
C ALA A 673 -5.12 -9.86 32.85
N GLY A 674 -5.86 -10.97 32.89
CA GLY A 674 -6.61 -11.42 34.07
C GLY A 674 -7.77 -10.49 34.46
N ILE A 675 -8.38 -9.79 33.49
CA ILE A 675 -9.45 -8.82 33.77
C ILE A 675 -10.79 -9.57 33.98
N PRO A 676 -11.44 -9.42 35.15
CA PRO A 676 -12.71 -10.08 35.43
C PRO A 676 -13.82 -9.70 34.43
N SER A 677 -14.77 -10.61 34.19
CA SER A 677 -15.86 -10.43 33.21
C SER A 677 -16.76 -9.23 33.52
N GLU A 678 -16.93 -8.92 34.79
CA GLU A 678 -17.74 -7.84 35.35
C GLU A 678 -16.97 -6.51 35.42
N HIS A 679 -15.69 -6.53 35.05
CA HIS A 679 -14.84 -5.34 34.95
C HIS A 679 -14.68 -4.88 33.50
N SER A 680 -14.70 -3.57 33.33
CA SER A 680 -14.32 -2.88 32.11
C SER A 680 -12.85 -2.51 32.15
N ALA A 681 -12.11 -2.77 31.06
CA ALA A 681 -10.77 -2.22 30.87
C ALA A 681 -10.88 -0.72 30.62
N VAL A 682 -10.12 0.08 31.37
CA VAL A 682 -10.15 1.55 31.31
C VAL A 682 -9.05 2.06 30.40
N LEU A 683 -7.80 1.69 30.67
CA LEU A 683 -6.65 2.07 29.87
C LEU A 683 -5.51 1.09 30.11
N ILE A 684 -4.73 0.83 29.06
CA ILE A 684 -3.48 0.09 29.14
C ILE A 684 -2.34 1.11 29.21
N LEU A 685 -1.45 0.94 30.17
CA LEU A 685 -0.26 1.76 30.34
C LEU A 685 0.97 0.88 30.09
N ARG A 686 1.87 1.37 29.24
CA ARG A 686 3.19 0.82 29.04
C ARG A 686 4.12 1.44 30.07
N PHE A 687 4.73 0.61 30.91
CA PHE A 687 5.79 1.02 31.82
C PHE A 687 7.15 0.64 31.25
N SER A 688 8.10 1.57 31.23
CA SER A 688 9.46 1.34 30.76
C SER A 688 10.47 2.22 31.50
N ALA A 689 11.76 1.92 31.35
CA ALA A 689 12.83 2.85 31.74
C ALA A 689 13.32 3.63 30.51
N GLY A 690 13.33 4.96 30.60
CA GLY A 690 13.79 5.85 29.54
C GLY A 690 14.12 7.25 30.05
N PRO A 691 14.70 8.13 29.21
CA PRO A 691 14.84 9.55 29.52
C PRO A 691 13.45 10.22 29.58
N PRO A 692 13.33 11.45 30.11
CA PRO A 692 12.09 12.24 30.05
C PRO A 692 11.65 12.49 28.61
N ALA A 693 10.36 12.77 28.39
CA ALA A 693 9.81 13.03 27.06
C ALA A 693 10.46 14.26 26.41
N SER A 694 10.71 14.19 25.10
CA SER A 694 11.41 15.27 24.38
C SER A 694 10.59 16.57 24.32
N VAL A 695 9.25 16.47 24.25
CA VAL A 695 8.34 17.62 24.26
C VAL A 695 7.10 17.32 25.12
N PRO A 696 6.67 18.27 25.97
CA PRO A 696 5.43 18.11 26.72
C PRO A 696 4.21 18.25 25.80
N SER A 697 3.13 17.53 26.12
CA SER A 697 1.86 17.74 25.44
C SER A 697 1.29 19.12 25.81
N ARG A 698 0.94 19.92 24.81
CA ARG A 698 0.29 21.22 25.00
C ARG A 698 -1.19 21.05 25.36
N ARG A 699 -1.81 22.10 25.94
CA ARG A 699 -3.22 22.13 26.36
C ARG A 699 -3.90 23.40 25.85
N SER A 700 -5.11 23.23 25.33
CA SER A 700 -5.95 24.29 24.82
C SER A 700 -6.74 24.93 25.97
N PHE A 701 -6.48 26.20 26.22
CA PHE A 701 -7.18 26.96 27.25
C PHE A 701 -8.60 27.35 26.85
N ASP A 702 -8.96 27.23 25.57
CA ASP A 702 -10.34 27.38 25.10
C ASP A 702 -11.28 26.31 25.69
N ARG A 703 -10.71 25.21 26.22
CA ARG A 703 -11.42 24.16 26.96
C ARG A 703 -11.75 24.56 28.40
N ALA A 704 -11.25 25.68 28.90
CA ALA A 704 -11.49 26.17 30.26
C ALA A 704 -12.06 27.60 30.28
N ARG A 705 -13.00 27.86 31.18
CA ARG A 705 -13.55 29.21 31.41
C ARG A 705 -13.58 29.52 32.89
N VAL A 706 -13.00 30.64 33.29
CA VAL A 706 -13.06 31.18 34.66
C VAL A 706 -14.08 32.33 34.69
N ARG A 707 -15.05 32.27 35.61
CA ARG A 707 -16.10 33.28 35.77
C ARG A 707 -15.79 34.31 36.84
#